data_AF-A0A315XWI0-F1
#
_entry.id   AF-A0A315XWI0-F1
#
_cell.length_a   1.000
_cell.length_b   1.000
_cell.length_c   1.000
_cell.angle_alpha   90.00
_cell.angle_beta   90.00
_cell.angle_gamma   90.00
#
_symmetry.space_group_name_H-M   'P 1'
#
loop_
_entity.id
_entity.type
_entity.pdbx_description
1 polymer ?
#
loop_
_entity_poly.entity_id
_entity_poly.type
_entity_poly.pdbx_seq_one_letter_code
_entity_poly.pdbx_strand_id
1 'polypeptide(L)'
;MERKLMQKTIAAIMAVALLGGAVTAPVGSKSLFGSALTANAEDTSTASFDEVTMTLTLSGNVVKSDVQKWGSNNAVKKVVCEEGTVFPQDCRGMFYAFRAEEMDLANADTSKVTDMYCMFNGCTSVKKLDLSSWNTGKVIDMGNMFSGINLLTDLDLSGFDTTKVQNFAGMFSNCSSLKKLDLSSFYTFSGKTFIGMFSDCPSLEYIDMSNIYTKNAEEFNSMFRNCSNLKELDLSRFDTSNATSFRYMFSGCSSLESLDLSSFDTSKAEYLTGMFEYCKNLKTLDLSSFDTHNVKMISNIFLGCESLTDVDLSSFDTSNVISLNSTFMNCYSLEALDLSGFDTSRVTDMTNTFRSCKKLTSLDLSSFDTSNVKTMSYAFDSCESLGELDLSSFDTSSATNMINMFSGCRSLKEINLSSFENPKVTVMNGMFSNCTSLEEIDLSGFNTSSATDIQRMFSGCRALKSVDLSSFDTSKVTHMGYLFFGCSALESADLSSFDTSNVLYMPYMFFGCSNLDHLDLRNFNTSKADQLASMFQNCTSLKDLDVTSFGTSKSYINQKDILENCPAYNVTCESVQLLLDKGLIGMRVAFTTNTDLKTVVINGPAGEKKIDVSELEKNADGQYTAEYYINATQSHEPIAYSFYNGSGRQINLIDSKREIISYSTYKHSVSDLVGDYLRLYNNDSTTYAKLIELLDKLTNYCNSAENYFSGTSYTVTDMSDEDKNVMIAEHSTTLGDDVKISLVLNSATALRIYTESKNVLIDGKKAAPKMKNGNQYYELSNIAAQRLLDRHTVSIDGREYSLTPMSYVYRIIKNDPARKDALEQAAASAYLYAKAAADYVK
;
A
#
# COMPACT_ATOMS: atom_id res chain seq x y z
N MET A 1 -61.37 -47.25 7.04
CA MET A 1 -62.40 -48.25 7.39
C MET A 1 -62.71 -48.14 8.88
N GLU A 2 -64.00 -48.04 9.22
CA GLU A 2 -64.66 -48.38 10.51
C GLU A 2 -64.52 -47.56 11.81
N ARG A 3 -63.92 -46.36 11.81
CA ARG A 3 -64.12 -45.40 12.96
C ARG A 3 -64.65 -44.02 12.59
N LYS A 4 -65.04 -43.82 11.32
CA LYS A 4 -65.78 -42.63 10.84
C LYS A 4 -67.27 -42.90 10.53
N LEU A 5 -67.78 -44.12 10.73
CA LEU A 5 -69.15 -44.48 10.34
C LEU A 5 -70.18 -44.56 11.49
N MET A 6 -69.74 -44.52 12.77
CA MET A 6 -70.65 -44.60 13.92
C MET A 6 -70.89 -43.26 14.64
N GLN A 7 -70.07 -42.23 14.36
CA GLN A 7 -70.22 -40.89 14.95
C GLN A 7 -70.86 -39.84 14.01
N LYS A 8 -71.02 -40.15 12.71
CA LYS A 8 -71.81 -39.32 11.77
C LYS A 8 -73.30 -39.70 11.70
N THR A 9 -73.73 -40.71 12.45
CA THR A 9 -75.11 -41.23 12.43
C THR A 9 -75.95 -40.76 13.63
N ILE A 10 -75.35 -40.05 14.60
CA ILE A 10 -76.05 -39.58 15.82
C ILE A 10 -76.41 -38.09 15.77
N ALA A 11 -75.86 -37.30 14.84
CA ALA A 11 -76.28 -35.90 14.61
C ALA A 11 -77.34 -35.74 13.51
N ALA A 12 -77.73 -36.82 12.82
CA ALA A 12 -78.75 -36.81 11.77
C ALA A 12 -80.12 -37.37 12.23
N ILE A 13 -80.29 -37.71 13.53
CA ILE A 13 -81.53 -38.31 14.09
C ILE A 13 -82.04 -37.53 15.33
N MET A 14 -81.76 -36.23 15.45
CA MET A 14 -82.46 -35.36 16.41
C MET A 14 -83.01 -34.09 15.75
N ALA A 15 -83.58 -34.25 14.55
CA ALA A 15 -84.31 -33.20 13.85
C ALA A 15 -85.58 -33.72 13.13
N VAL A 16 -86.28 -34.73 13.68
CA VAL A 16 -87.71 -34.97 13.41
C VAL A 16 -88.31 -35.71 14.61
N ALA A 17 -88.90 -34.98 15.56
CA ALA A 17 -90.10 -35.36 16.32
C ALA A 17 -90.35 -34.36 17.46
N LEU A 18 -91.59 -33.85 17.51
CA LEU A 18 -92.21 -33.07 18.59
C LEU A 18 -91.73 -31.60 18.62
N LEU A 19 -92.53 -30.61 18.22
CA LEU A 19 -93.89 -30.38 18.71
C LEU A 19 -94.83 -29.93 17.59
N GLY A 20 -95.92 -30.68 17.41
CA GLY A 20 -97.16 -30.08 16.98
C GLY A 20 -97.83 -29.39 18.17
N GLY A 21 -98.55 -28.31 17.88
CA GLY A 21 -99.70 -27.91 18.70
C GLY A 21 -99.51 -26.74 19.66
N ALA A 22 -100.07 -25.61 19.23
CA ALA A 22 -100.93 -24.70 19.99
C ALA A 22 -100.32 -23.60 20.90
N VAL A 23 -100.61 -22.35 20.50
CA VAL A 23 -101.26 -21.24 21.26
C VAL A 23 -100.77 -21.03 22.71
N THR A 24 -100.13 -19.91 23.09
CA THR A 24 -100.75 -18.59 23.39
C THR A 24 -99.71 -17.45 23.44
N ALA A 25 -100.17 -16.22 23.17
CA ALA A 25 -99.47 -14.93 23.32
C ALA A 25 -99.43 -14.43 24.80
N PRO A 26 -99.06 -13.17 25.13
CA PRO A 26 -97.80 -12.41 24.94
C PRO A 26 -97.30 -11.75 26.26
N VAL A 27 -96.34 -10.81 26.19
CA VAL A 27 -96.11 -9.61 27.08
C VAL A 27 -94.76 -9.51 27.81
N GLY A 28 -94.06 -8.37 27.59
CA GLY A 28 -93.23 -7.59 28.54
C GLY A 28 -91.87 -8.21 28.93
N SER A 29 -90.78 -7.49 29.20
CA SER A 29 -90.48 -6.08 29.43
C SER A 29 -88.93 -5.93 29.44
N LYS A 30 -88.46 -4.70 29.30
CA LYS A 30 -87.05 -4.25 29.25
C LYS A 30 -86.04 -4.94 30.18
N SER A 31 -84.88 -5.24 29.59
CA SER A 31 -83.50 -5.03 30.05
C SER A 31 -83.23 -4.86 31.56
N LEU A 32 -82.36 -5.72 32.11
CA LEU A 32 -81.39 -5.38 33.15
C LEU A 32 -80.19 -6.36 33.12
N PHE A 33 -79.02 -5.81 33.46
CA PHE A 33 -77.66 -6.26 33.21
C PHE A 33 -77.24 -7.63 33.77
N GLY A 34 -76.28 -8.25 33.06
CA GLY A 34 -75.04 -8.71 33.68
C GLY A 34 -74.97 -10.17 34.12
N SER A 35 -74.20 -10.97 33.40
CA SER A 35 -72.98 -11.65 33.90
C SER A 35 -72.56 -12.76 32.94
N ALA A 36 -71.24 -12.89 32.78
CA ALA A 36 -70.57 -13.71 31.81
C ALA A 36 -70.91 -15.21 31.93
N LEU A 37 -71.08 -15.84 30.79
CA LEU A 37 -70.65 -17.22 30.57
C LEU A 37 -69.37 -17.14 29.74
N THR A 38 -68.25 -17.00 30.43
CA THR A 38 -66.93 -17.37 29.92
C THR A 38 -66.95 -18.86 29.61
N ALA A 39 -67.08 -19.20 28.32
CA ALA A 39 -66.61 -20.47 27.79
C ALA A 39 -65.20 -20.23 27.26
N ASN A 40 -64.26 -20.98 27.86
CA ASN A 40 -62.81 -21.01 27.68
C ASN A 40 -62.24 -20.40 26.39
N ALA A 41 -61.23 -19.55 26.60
CA ALA A 41 -60.18 -19.28 25.65
C ALA A 41 -59.52 -20.60 25.22
N GLU A 42 -59.89 -21.08 24.04
CA GLU A 42 -58.95 -21.82 23.20
C GLU A 42 -58.14 -20.77 22.42
N ASP A 43 -56.82 -20.98 22.33
CA ASP A 43 -55.89 -20.26 21.45
C ASP A 43 -56.47 -20.13 20.04
N THR A 44 -57.21 -19.05 19.76
CA THR A 44 -57.60 -18.71 18.40
C THR A 44 -56.46 -17.91 17.81
N SER A 45 -55.41 -18.64 17.44
CA SER A 45 -54.28 -18.08 16.68
C SER A 45 -54.83 -17.25 15.52
N THR A 46 -54.49 -15.97 15.50
CA THR A 46 -54.98 -15.03 14.48
C THR A 46 -54.33 -15.23 13.10
N ALA A 47 -53.36 -16.15 13.04
CA ALA A 47 -52.68 -16.59 11.83
C ALA A 47 -52.71 -18.14 11.74
N SER A 48 -53.07 -18.68 10.59
CA SER A 48 -53.10 -20.11 10.29
C SER A 48 -52.29 -20.39 9.02
N PHE A 49 -51.40 -21.38 9.06
CA PHE A 49 -50.53 -21.72 7.93
C PHE A 49 -50.93 -23.05 7.29
N ASP A 50 -51.12 -23.04 5.98
CA ASP A 50 -51.32 -24.24 5.17
C ASP A 50 -50.01 -24.63 4.48
N GLU A 51 -49.42 -25.75 4.91
CA GLU A 51 -48.16 -26.28 4.38
C GLU A 51 -48.26 -26.75 2.93
N VAL A 52 -49.45 -27.08 2.43
CA VAL A 52 -49.67 -27.57 1.05
C VAL A 52 -49.67 -26.40 0.08
N THR A 53 -50.41 -25.35 0.41
CA THR A 53 -50.50 -24.13 -0.42
C THR A 53 -49.42 -23.12 -0.09
N MET A 54 -48.64 -23.34 0.98
CA MET A 54 -47.64 -22.41 1.50
C MET A 54 -48.22 -21.03 1.82
N THR A 55 -49.50 -20.99 2.25
CA THR A 55 -50.26 -19.76 2.49
C THR A 55 -50.47 -19.53 3.98
N LEU A 56 -50.14 -18.32 4.45
CA LEU A 56 -50.48 -17.83 5.78
C LEU A 56 -51.77 -17.01 5.70
N THR A 57 -52.81 -17.50 6.36
CA THR A 57 -54.13 -16.86 6.42
C THR A 57 -54.30 -16.13 7.74
N LEU A 58 -54.59 -14.84 7.68
CA LEU A 58 -54.94 -14.00 8.83
C LEU A 58 -56.47 -13.89 8.95
N SER A 59 -57.00 -13.96 10.18
CA SER A 59 -58.44 -13.89 10.43
C SER A 59 -58.78 -13.23 11.77
N GLY A 60 -60.00 -12.71 11.89
CA GLY A 60 -60.50 -12.07 13.12
C GLY A 60 -59.71 -10.83 13.53
N ASN A 61 -59.62 -10.57 14.84
CA ASN A 61 -58.85 -9.44 15.37
C ASN A 61 -57.37 -9.82 15.47
N VAL A 62 -56.56 -9.41 14.49
CA VAL A 62 -55.16 -9.84 14.35
C VAL A 62 -54.30 -9.36 15.52
N VAL A 63 -53.51 -10.27 16.07
CA VAL A 63 -52.50 -9.95 17.09
C VAL A 63 -51.15 -9.85 16.40
N LYS A 64 -50.54 -8.66 16.43
CA LYS A 64 -49.25 -8.36 15.77
C LYS A 64 -48.16 -9.41 16.02
N SER A 65 -48.00 -9.86 17.27
CA SER A 65 -46.96 -10.84 17.63
C SER A 65 -47.18 -12.23 17.04
N ASP A 66 -48.41 -12.59 16.68
CA ASP A 66 -48.69 -13.88 16.03
C ASP A 66 -48.25 -13.86 14.57
N VAL A 67 -48.38 -12.71 13.91
CA VAL A 67 -47.91 -12.50 12.54
C VAL A 67 -46.38 -12.46 12.51
N GLN A 68 -45.75 -11.69 13.39
CA GLN A 68 -44.29 -11.48 13.40
C GLN A 68 -43.46 -12.78 13.52
N LYS A 69 -44.00 -13.82 14.18
CA LYS A 69 -43.35 -15.14 14.28
C LYS A 69 -43.06 -15.77 12.91
N TRP A 70 -43.79 -15.38 11.88
CA TRP A 70 -43.69 -15.94 10.52
C TRP A 70 -42.71 -15.21 9.62
N GLY A 71 -42.17 -14.04 9.99
CA GLY A 71 -41.40 -13.21 9.07
C GLY A 71 -40.18 -13.89 8.44
N SER A 72 -39.40 -14.61 9.25
CA SER A 72 -38.22 -15.35 8.77
C SER A 72 -38.54 -16.74 8.19
N ASN A 73 -39.82 -17.13 8.11
CA ASN A 73 -40.21 -18.45 7.66
C ASN A 73 -40.19 -18.54 6.13
N ASN A 74 -39.21 -19.28 5.58
CA ASN A 74 -39.04 -19.49 4.14
C ASN A 74 -40.18 -20.28 3.48
N ALA A 75 -40.98 -21.01 4.26
CA ALA A 75 -42.10 -21.79 3.75
C ALA A 75 -43.31 -20.92 3.44
N VAL A 76 -43.43 -19.72 4.01
CA VAL A 76 -44.54 -18.82 3.70
C VAL A 76 -44.29 -18.17 2.36
N LYS A 77 -45.10 -18.54 1.35
CA LYS A 77 -45.04 -18.00 -0.01
C LYS A 77 -46.14 -16.99 -0.31
N LYS A 78 -47.27 -17.11 0.36
CA LYS A 78 -48.42 -16.21 0.21
C LYS A 78 -48.97 -15.81 1.58
N VAL A 79 -49.40 -14.56 1.73
CA VAL A 79 -50.18 -14.10 2.88
C VAL A 79 -51.54 -13.61 2.39
N VAL A 80 -52.61 -14.01 3.07
CA VAL A 80 -53.99 -13.58 2.75
C VAL A 80 -54.76 -13.20 4.01
N CYS A 81 -55.75 -12.32 3.87
CA CYS A 81 -56.72 -12.01 4.93
C CYS A 81 -58.10 -12.62 4.59
N GLU A 82 -58.74 -13.25 5.58
CA GLU A 82 -60.16 -13.65 5.47
C GLU A 82 -61.09 -12.44 5.62
N GLU A 83 -62.32 -12.58 5.15
CA GLU A 83 -63.37 -11.57 5.35
C GLU A 83 -63.58 -11.32 6.85
N GLY A 84 -63.62 -10.04 7.25
CA GLY A 84 -63.77 -9.64 8.65
C GLY A 84 -62.45 -9.61 9.46
N THR A 85 -61.30 -9.76 8.79
CA THR A 85 -59.99 -9.54 9.42
C THR A 85 -59.84 -8.07 9.84
N VAL A 86 -59.42 -7.80 11.06
CA VAL A 86 -59.20 -6.45 11.61
C VAL A 86 -57.77 -6.33 12.11
N PHE A 87 -57.04 -5.33 11.61
CA PHE A 87 -55.66 -5.08 12.05
C PHE A 87 -55.61 -4.24 13.34
N PRO A 88 -54.58 -4.46 14.20
CA PRO A 88 -54.43 -3.73 15.45
C PRO A 88 -54.06 -2.27 15.20
N GLN A 89 -54.31 -1.39 16.19
CA GLN A 89 -53.99 0.03 16.08
C GLN A 89 -52.50 0.29 15.79
N ASP A 90 -51.61 -0.51 16.39
CA ASP A 90 -50.17 -0.52 16.16
C ASP A 90 -49.80 -1.69 15.24
N CYS A 91 -49.51 -1.38 13.97
CA CYS A 91 -49.04 -2.30 12.95
C CYS A 91 -47.53 -2.21 12.71
N ARG A 92 -46.78 -1.56 13.62
CA ARG A 92 -45.34 -1.37 13.47
C ARG A 92 -44.62 -2.70 13.24
N GLY A 93 -43.93 -2.81 12.11
CA GLY A 93 -43.14 -4.00 11.77
C GLY A 93 -43.95 -5.30 11.78
N MET A 94 -45.26 -5.25 11.54
CA MET A 94 -46.12 -6.44 11.59
C MET A 94 -45.69 -7.50 10.57
N PHE A 95 -45.24 -7.08 9.38
CA PHE A 95 -44.70 -7.92 8.32
C PHE A 95 -43.20 -7.72 8.11
N TYR A 96 -42.46 -7.25 9.12
CA TYR A 96 -41.02 -6.99 8.98
C TYR A 96 -40.24 -8.22 8.49
N ALA A 97 -39.43 -8.02 7.44
CA ALA A 97 -38.58 -9.01 6.79
C ALA A 97 -39.29 -10.28 6.29
N PHE A 98 -40.60 -10.19 6.00
CA PHE A 98 -41.36 -11.32 5.48
C PHE A 98 -40.82 -11.83 4.14
N ARG A 99 -40.77 -13.15 3.98
CA ARG A 99 -40.25 -13.82 2.78
C ARG A 99 -41.32 -14.30 1.79
N ALA A 100 -42.58 -13.92 2.01
CA ALA A 100 -43.66 -14.18 1.08
C ALA A 100 -43.42 -13.51 -0.28
N GLU A 101 -43.90 -14.14 -1.34
CA GLU A 101 -43.82 -13.62 -2.71
C GLU A 101 -45.06 -12.81 -3.09
N GLU A 102 -46.22 -13.15 -2.52
CA GLU A 102 -47.49 -12.43 -2.69
C GLU A 102 -48.12 -12.14 -1.32
N MET A 103 -48.65 -10.92 -1.15
CA MET A 103 -49.46 -10.54 0.00
C MET A 103 -50.76 -9.91 -0.51
N ASP A 104 -51.88 -10.59 -0.27
CA ASP A 104 -53.22 -10.10 -0.59
C ASP A 104 -53.92 -9.73 0.71
N LEU A 105 -53.86 -8.44 1.06
CA LEU A 105 -54.32 -7.90 2.34
C LEU A 105 -55.58 -7.03 2.18
N ALA A 106 -56.26 -7.14 1.04
CA ALA A 106 -57.44 -6.33 0.72
C ALA A 106 -58.65 -6.65 1.62
N ASN A 107 -58.68 -7.77 2.35
CA ASN A 107 -59.78 -8.06 3.28
C ASN A 107 -59.55 -7.53 4.71
N ALA A 108 -58.41 -6.86 4.98
CA ALA A 108 -58.11 -6.32 6.29
C ALA A 108 -58.76 -4.94 6.54
N ASP A 109 -59.56 -4.83 7.60
CA ASP A 109 -60.01 -3.53 8.14
C ASP A 109 -58.85 -2.82 8.86
N THR A 110 -58.36 -1.75 8.24
CA THR A 110 -57.29 -0.89 8.76
C THR A 110 -57.81 0.43 9.36
N SER A 111 -59.13 0.62 9.48
CA SER A 111 -59.76 1.89 9.92
C SER A 111 -59.43 2.33 11.36
N LYS A 112 -58.75 1.47 12.14
CA LYS A 112 -58.26 1.74 13.50
C LYS A 112 -56.75 1.93 13.57
N VAL A 113 -56.00 1.65 12.50
CA VAL A 113 -54.53 1.71 12.49
C VAL A 113 -54.07 3.16 12.61
N THR A 114 -53.09 3.40 13.49
CA THR A 114 -52.45 4.71 13.66
C THR A 114 -50.94 4.68 13.38
N ASP A 115 -50.31 3.50 13.42
CA ASP A 115 -48.85 3.33 13.23
C ASP A 115 -48.58 2.18 12.25
N MET A 116 -47.91 2.49 11.14
CA MET A 116 -47.46 1.56 10.10
C MET A 116 -45.93 1.59 9.93
N TYR A 117 -45.18 2.10 10.92
CA TYR A 117 -43.73 2.21 10.87
C TYR A 117 -43.08 0.85 10.58
N CYS A 118 -42.22 0.77 9.58
CA CYS A 118 -41.56 -0.45 9.11
C CYS A 118 -42.49 -1.64 8.78
N MET A 119 -43.79 -1.42 8.53
CA MET A 119 -44.78 -2.50 8.45
C MET A 119 -44.37 -3.63 7.48
N PHE A 120 -43.83 -3.30 6.30
CA PHE A 120 -43.31 -4.24 5.30
C PHE A 120 -41.80 -4.07 5.05
N ASN A 121 -41.08 -3.48 6.00
CA ASN A 121 -39.65 -3.22 5.83
C ASN A 121 -38.87 -4.52 5.64
N GLY A 122 -37.99 -4.57 4.65
CA GLY A 122 -37.14 -5.72 4.36
C GLY A 122 -37.85 -6.92 3.74
N CYS A 123 -39.09 -6.77 3.27
CA CYS A 123 -39.83 -7.82 2.54
C CYS A 123 -39.28 -8.05 1.12
N THR A 124 -38.01 -8.45 1.04
CA THR A 124 -37.22 -8.53 -0.20
C THR A 124 -37.76 -9.52 -1.24
N SER A 125 -38.61 -10.47 -0.83
CA SER A 125 -39.21 -11.49 -1.72
C SER A 125 -40.53 -11.05 -2.36
N VAL A 126 -41.18 -9.99 -1.85
CA VAL A 126 -42.53 -9.62 -2.27
C VAL A 126 -42.50 -9.05 -3.69
N LYS A 127 -43.30 -9.66 -4.57
CA LYS A 127 -43.48 -9.28 -5.97
C LYS A 127 -44.85 -8.65 -6.23
N LYS A 128 -45.84 -8.95 -5.37
CA LYS A 128 -47.21 -8.45 -5.45
C LYS A 128 -47.73 -8.16 -4.04
N LEU A 129 -48.25 -6.95 -3.86
CA LEU A 129 -48.80 -6.46 -2.61
C LEU A 129 -50.13 -5.76 -2.91
N ASP A 130 -51.25 -6.33 -2.43
CA ASP A 130 -52.59 -5.74 -2.60
C ASP A 130 -53.06 -5.09 -1.30
N LEU A 131 -53.27 -3.76 -1.37
CA LEU A 131 -53.69 -2.88 -0.28
C LEU A 131 -54.95 -2.09 -0.65
N SER A 132 -55.66 -2.49 -1.71
CA SER A 132 -56.66 -1.67 -2.41
C SER A 132 -57.85 -1.19 -1.55
N SER A 133 -58.15 -1.87 -0.43
CA SER A 133 -59.27 -1.55 0.47
C SER A 133 -58.88 -0.72 1.69
N TRP A 134 -57.60 -0.40 1.86
CA TRP A 134 -57.10 0.13 3.11
C TRP A 134 -57.60 1.54 3.40
N ASN A 135 -57.99 1.78 4.65
CA ASN A 135 -58.34 3.09 5.16
C ASN A 135 -57.23 3.61 6.08
N THR A 136 -56.41 4.51 5.56
CA THR A 136 -55.25 5.06 6.27
C THR A 136 -55.49 6.42 6.94
N GLY A 137 -56.73 6.94 6.95
CA GLY A 137 -57.04 8.31 7.40
C GLY A 137 -56.85 8.59 8.90
N LYS A 138 -56.36 7.61 9.67
CA LYS A 138 -55.93 7.75 11.08
C LYS A 138 -54.43 7.50 11.29
N VAL A 139 -53.71 7.07 10.27
CA VAL A 139 -52.28 6.76 10.36
C VAL A 139 -51.49 8.05 10.55
N ILE A 140 -50.53 7.99 11.47
CA ILE A 140 -49.65 9.10 11.85
C ILE A 140 -48.20 8.79 11.42
N ASP A 141 -47.80 7.53 11.40
CA ASP A 141 -46.44 7.11 11.05
C ASP A 141 -46.46 6.06 9.93
N MET A 142 -45.80 6.37 8.80
CA MET A 142 -45.54 5.47 7.67
C MET A 142 -44.04 5.35 7.37
N GLY A 143 -43.18 5.73 8.31
CA GLY A 143 -41.73 5.69 8.13
C GLY A 143 -41.26 4.27 7.80
N ASN A 144 -40.41 4.14 6.78
CA ASN A 144 -39.87 2.86 6.31
C ASN A 144 -40.92 1.79 5.95
N MET A 145 -42.19 2.16 5.76
CA MET A 145 -43.30 1.21 5.60
C MET A 145 -43.03 0.18 4.49
N PHE A 146 -42.51 0.61 3.34
CA PHE A 146 -42.18 -0.23 2.19
C PHE A 146 -40.68 -0.35 1.93
N SER A 147 -39.83 0.06 2.88
CA SER A 147 -38.40 0.10 2.61
C SER A 147 -37.81 -1.31 2.41
N GLY A 148 -36.96 -1.48 1.41
CA GLY A 148 -36.29 -2.75 1.11
C GLY A 148 -37.18 -3.80 0.45
N ILE A 149 -38.29 -3.40 -0.17
CA ILE A 149 -39.10 -4.29 -1.02
C ILE A 149 -38.49 -4.33 -2.43
N ASN A 150 -37.42 -5.09 -2.58
CA ASN A 150 -36.55 -5.01 -3.75
C ASN A 150 -37.14 -5.59 -5.05
N LEU A 151 -38.15 -6.46 -4.98
CA LEU A 151 -38.73 -7.16 -6.15
C LEU A 151 -40.10 -6.64 -6.57
N LEU A 152 -40.67 -5.67 -5.85
CA LEU A 152 -41.94 -5.06 -6.19
C LEU A 152 -41.74 -4.08 -7.35
N THR A 153 -42.55 -4.22 -8.39
CA THR A 153 -42.42 -3.44 -9.64
C THR A 153 -43.53 -2.41 -9.82
N ASP A 154 -44.64 -2.59 -9.12
CA ASP A 154 -45.83 -1.75 -9.13
C ASP A 154 -46.48 -1.78 -7.74
N LEU A 155 -47.07 -0.66 -7.32
CA LEU A 155 -47.72 -0.52 -6.03
C LEU A 155 -48.86 0.49 -6.15
N ASP A 156 -50.10 0.01 -6.03
CA ASP A 156 -51.29 0.84 -6.01
C ASP A 156 -51.52 1.44 -4.61
N LEU A 157 -51.48 2.77 -4.52
CA LEU A 157 -51.73 3.55 -3.31
C LEU A 157 -52.87 4.56 -3.49
N SER A 158 -53.69 4.40 -4.52
CA SER A 158 -54.76 5.35 -4.85
C SER A 158 -55.80 5.52 -3.73
N GLY A 159 -55.99 4.51 -2.89
CA GLY A 159 -56.90 4.53 -1.73
C GLY A 159 -56.34 5.18 -0.45
N PHE A 160 -55.07 5.57 -0.42
CA PHE A 160 -54.44 6.09 0.79
C PHE A 160 -54.87 7.54 1.10
N ASP A 161 -55.37 7.77 2.31
CA ASP A 161 -55.49 9.10 2.92
C ASP A 161 -54.29 9.32 3.86
N THR A 162 -53.41 10.24 3.48
CA THR A 162 -52.18 10.56 4.23
C THR A 162 -52.25 11.89 4.98
N THR A 163 -53.43 12.51 5.07
CA THR A 163 -53.59 13.88 5.61
C THR A 163 -53.10 14.06 7.05
N LYS A 164 -53.06 12.97 7.83
CA LYS A 164 -52.59 12.95 9.23
C LYS A 164 -51.19 12.39 9.43
N VAL A 165 -50.59 11.83 8.40
CA VAL A 165 -49.26 11.21 8.49
C VAL A 165 -48.22 12.31 8.69
N GLN A 166 -47.38 12.13 9.71
CA GLN A 166 -46.30 13.05 10.07
C GLN A 166 -44.93 12.52 9.67
N ASN A 167 -44.75 11.20 9.61
CA ASN A 167 -43.47 10.56 9.31
C ASN A 167 -43.55 9.77 8.00
N PHE A 168 -42.83 10.24 6.98
CA PHE A 168 -42.64 9.57 5.69
C PHE A 168 -41.17 9.13 5.47
N ALA A 169 -40.33 9.24 6.50
CA ALA A 169 -38.90 8.98 6.39
C ALA A 169 -38.65 7.56 5.88
N GLY A 170 -37.88 7.42 4.81
CA GLY A 170 -37.52 6.14 4.22
C GLY A 170 -38.69 5.32 3.69
N MET A 171 -39.90 5.88 3.54
CA MET A 171 -41.12 5.09 3.24
C MET A 171 -40.93 4.10 2.09
N PHE A 172 -40.23 4.50 1.02
CA PHE A 172 -39.92 3.68 -0.15
C PHE A 172 -38.42 3.39 -0.32
N SER A 173 -37.59 3.68 0.69
CA SER A 173 -36.13 3.53 0.57
C SER A 173 -35.73 2.10 0.19
N ASN A 174 -34.77 1.93 -0.72
CA ASN A 174 -34.30 0.64 -1.22
C ASN A 174 -35.37 -0.16 -2.01
N CYS A 175 -36.40 0.46 -2.58
CA CYS A 175 -37.33 -0.22 -3.50
C CYS A 175 -36.72 -0.39 -4.90
N SER A 176 -35.75 -1.30 -5.03
CA SER A 176 -34.86 -1.33 -6.21
C SER A 176 -35.49 -1.69 -7.54
N SER A 177 -36.69 -2.30 -7.57
CA SER A 177 -37.38 -2.69 -8.81
C SER A 177 -38.57 -1.80 -9.19
N LEU A 178 -38.95 -0.86 -8.32
CA LEU A 178 -40.09 0.01 -8.57
C LEU A 178 -39.72 1.01 -9.68
N LYS A 179 -40.50 1.01 -10.77
CA LYS A 179 -40.22 1.86 -11.94
C LYS A 179 -41.01 3.16 -11.95
N LYS A 180 -42.24 3.09 -11.47
CA LYS A 180 -43.15 4.23 -11.40
C LYS A 180 -43.84 4.21 -10.06
N LEU A 181 -44.14 5.39 -9.54
CA LEU A 181 -44.89 5.53 -8.30
C LEU A 181 -45.87 6.70 -8.42
N ASP A 182 -47.15 6.40 -8.26
CA ASP A 182 -48.21 7.40 -8.26
C ASP A 182 -48.55 7.78 -6.81
N LEU A 183 -48.25 9.02 -6.43
CA LEU A 183 -48.59 9.59 -5.12
C LEU A 183 -49.61 10.73 -5.25
N SER A 184 -50.42 10.75 -6.32
CA SER A 184 -51.45 11.78 -6.52
C SER A 184 -52.52 11.79 -5.41
N SER A 185 -52.68 10.70 -4.65
CA SER A 185 -53.56 10.63 -3.46
C SER A 185 -52.90 11.17 -2.17
N PHE A 186 -51.59 11.41 -2.15
CA PHE A 186 -50.83 11.71 -0.94
C PHE A 186 -50.90 13.20 -0.57
N TYR A 187 -51.92 13.61 0.15
CA TYR A 187 -52.00 14.96 0.73
C TYR A 187 -51.19 15.05 2.03
N THR A 188 -49.93 15.49 1.96
CA THR A 188 -48.99 15.43 3.10
C THR A 188 -48.99 16.66 4.02
N PHE A 189 -50.15 17.30 4.25
CA PHE A 189 -50.26 18.55 5.03
C PHE A 189 -49.65 18.47 6.44
N SER A 190 -49.65 17.28 7.06
CA SER A 190 -49.11 17.06 8.40
C SER A 190 -47.66 16.54 8.39
N GLY A 191 -47.06 16.31 7.21
CA GLY A 191 -45.75 15.69 7.04
C GLY A 191 -44.62 16.55 7.60
N LYS A 192 -43.85 15.99 8.53
CA LYS A 192 -42.71 16.64 9.21
C LYS A 192 -41.36 16.14 8.74
N THR A 193 -41.27 14.92 8.21
CA THR A 193 -40.01 14.36 7.72
C THR A 193 -40.22 13.52 6.48
N PHE A 194 -39.36 13.76 5.49
CA PHE A 194 -39.30 13.07 4.20
C PHE A 194 -37.89 12.52 3.95
N ILE A 195 -37.06 12.45 5.00
CA ILE A 195 -35.66 12.02 4.94
C ILE A 195 -35.59 10.65 4.26
N GLY A 196 -34.82 10.55 3.19
CA GLY A 196 -34.59 9.30 2.47
C GLY A 196 -35.85 8.65 1.88
N MET A 197 -36.98 9.37 1.73
CA MET A 197 -38.26 8.77 1.34
C MET A 197 -38.16 7.85 0.12
N PHE A 198 -37.35 8.21 -0.89
CA PHE A 198 -37.11 7.44 -2.10
C PHE A 198 -35.65 6.99 -2.25
N SER A 199 -34.84 7.05 -1.20
CA SER A 199 -33.41 6.76 -1.32
C SER A 199 -33.17 5.36 -1.87
N ASP A 200 -32.13 5.19 -2.68
CA ASP A 200 -31.67 3.90 -3.20
C ASP A 200 -32.76 3.15 -4.00
N CYS A 201 -33.56 3.91 -4.76
CA CYS A 201 -34.52 3.40 -5.74
C CYS A 201 -33.99 3.56 -7.18
N PRO A 202 -32.95 2.81 -7.58
CA PRO A 202 -32.24 3.04 -8.85
C PRO A 202 -33.08 2.81 -10.10
N SER A 203 -34.14 1.99 -10.03
CA SER A 203 -35.03 1.70 -11.16
C SER A 203 -36.14 2.73 -11.35
N LEU A 204 -36.31 3.68 -10.42
CA LEU A 204 -37.41 4.64 -10.45
C LEU A 204 -37.20 5.64 -11.58
N GLU A 205 -38.12 5.66 -12.54
CA GLU A 205 -38.09 6.50 -13.74
C GLU A 205 -39.05 7.69 -13.63
N TYR A 206 -40.15 7.55 -12.87
CA TYR A 206 -41.19 8.56 -12.72
C TYR A 206 -41.86 8.49 -11.35
N ILE A 207 -42.16 9.64 -10.78
CA ILE A 207 -42.92 9.80 -9.53
C ILE A 207 -43.94 10.90 -9.74
N ASP A 208 -45.24 10.61 -9.54
CA ASP A 208 -46.25 11.67 -9.43
C ASP A 208 -46.23 12.22 -8.00
N MET A 209 -45.75 13.44 -7.83
CA MET A 209 -45.71 14.13 -6.53
C MET A 209 -46.63 15.35 -6.47
N SER A 210 -47.66 15.40 -7.33
CA SER A 210 -48.55 16.56 -7.52
C SER A 210 -49.24 17.07 -6.24
N ASN A 211 -49.36 16.23 -5.21
CA ASN A 211 -49.96 16.56 -3.92
C ASN A 211 -49.02 16.44 -2.71
N ILE A 212 -47.71 16.33 -2.93
CA ILE A 212 -46.73 16.34 -1.83
C ILE A 212 -46.50 17.79 -1.36
N TYR A 213 -47.02 18.10 -0.17
CA TYR A 213 -46.86 19.39 0.52
C TYR A 213 -45.82 19.28 1.64
N THR A 214 -44.80 20.14 1.63
CA THR A 214 -43.61 19.97 2.47
C THR A 214 -43.38 21.09 3.50
N LYS A 215 -44.34 22.00 3.66
CA LYS A 215 -44.20 23.21 4.50
C LYS A 215 -43.71 22.95 5.93
N ASN A 216 -44.06 21.81 6.52
CA ASN A 216 -43.70 21.47 7.90
C ASN A 216 -42.40 20.65 8.00
N ALA A 217 -41.72 20.39 6.89
CA ALA A 217 -40.47 19.62 6.87
C ALA A 217 -39.27 20.51 7.22
N GLU A 218 -38.46 20.06 8.17
CA GLU A 218 -37.22 20.73 8.58
C GLU A 218 -35.97 20.16 7.87
N GLU A 219 -36.07 18.94 7.32
CA GLU A 219 -34.95 18.26 6.66
C GLU A 219 -35.42 17.45 5.43
N PHE A 220 -34.64 17.55 4.34
CA PHE A 220 -34.83 16.82 3.08
C PHE A 220 -33.69 15.85 2.77
N ASN A 221 -32.95 15.47 3.81
CA ASN A 221 -31.72 14.70 3.69
C ASN A 221 -31.95 13.41 2.88
N SER A 222 -31.14 13.19 1.85
CA SER A 222 -31.13 11.98 1.01
C SER A 222 -32.47 11.62 0.34
N MET A 223 -33.45 12.54 0.25
CA MET A 223 -34.82 12.21 -0.18
C MET A 223 -34.89 11.41 -1.49
N PHE A 224 -34.07 11.76 -2.49
CA PHE A 224 -33.97 11.10 -3.80
C PHE A 224 -32.60 10.47 -4.03
N ARG A 225 -31.79 10.26 -2.99
CA ARG A 225 -30.42 9.78 -3.14
C ARG A 225 -30.39 8.46 -3.91
N ASN A 226 -29.51 8.31 -4.90
CA ASN A 226 -29.35 7.13 -5.74
C ASN A 226 -30.61 6.72 -6.54
N CYS A 227 -31.52 7.64 -6.84
CA CYS A 227 -32.57 7.46 -7.85
C CYS A 227 -31.98 7.61 -9.26
N SER A 228 -31.06 6.71 -9.63
CA SER A 228 -30.17 6.87 -10.79
C SER A 228 -30.88 6.91 -12.16
N ASN A 229 -32.10 6.38 -12.29
CA ASN A 229 -32.87 6.38 -13.55
C ASN A 229 -33.88 7.54 -13.65
N LEU A 230 -33.97 8.38 -12.62
CA LEU A 230 -34.90 9.50 -12.60
C LEU A 230 -34.41 10.59 -13.54
N LYS A 231 -35.26 11.00 -14.49
CA LYS A 231 -34.92 11.97 -15.54
C LYS A 231 -35.50 13.35 -15.30
N GLU A 232 -36.66 13.40 -14.65
CA GLU A 232 -37.39 14.62 -14.35
C GLU A 232 -38.01 14.50 -12.96
N LEU A 233 -38.21 15.66 -12.33
CA LEU A 233 -38.83 15.81 -11.02
C LEU A 233 -39.65 17.10 -11.03
N ASP A 234 -40.94 16.99 -10.76
CA ASP A 234 -41.76 18.16 -10.46
C ASP A 234 -41.66 18.50 -8.97
N LEU A 235 -41.04 19.65 -8.67
CA LEU A 235 -40.85 20.18 -7.32
C LEU A 235 -41.66 21.46 -7.08
N SER A 236 -42.59 21.80 -7.98
CA SER A 236 -43.34 23.07 -7.95
C SER A 236 -44.22 23.26 -6.70
N ARG A 237 -44.55 22.16 -6.01
CA ARG A 237 -45.35 22.14 -4.77
C ARG A 237 -44.53 22.16 -3.49
N PHE A 238 -43.21 22.04 -3.59
CA PHE A 238 -42.35 22.02 -2.41
C PHE A 238 -42.31 23.43 -1.81
N ASP A 239 -42.63 23.50 -0.52
CA ASP A 239 -42.39 24.65 0.34
C ASP A 239 -41.25 24.26 1.27
N THR A 240 -40.08 24.85 1.04
CA THR A 240 -38.85 24.54 1.79
C THR A 240 -38.50 25.63 2.81
N SER A 241 -39.40 26.58 3.08
CA SER A 241 -39.15 27.76 3.94
C SER A 241 -38.84 27.44 5.41
N ASN A 242 -39.04 26.19 5.84
CA ASN A 242 -38.66 25.68 7.17
C ASN A 242 -37.45 24.73 7.14
N ALA A 243 -36.90 24.44 5.97
CA ALA A 243 -35.81 23.50 5.81
C ALA A 243 -34.49 24.08 6.33
N THR A 244 -33.80 23.31 7.16
CA THR A 244 -32.44 23.63 7.64
C THR A 244 -31.37 22.77 6.96
N SER A 245 -31.75 21.67 6.30
CA SER A 245 -30.81 20.71 5.72
C SER A 245 -31.33 20.04 4.45
N PHE A 246 -30.50 20.06 3.41
CA PHE A 246 -30.72 19.43 2.10
C PHE A 246 -29.62 18.41 1.74
N ARG A 247 -28.94 17.86 2.76
CA ARG A 247 -27.77 17.01 2.56
C ARG A 247 -28.11 15.84 1.65
N TYR A 248 -27.33 15.67 0.58
CA TYR A 248 -27.45 14.55 -0.36
C TYR A 248 -28.83 14.38 -1.01
N MET A 249 -29.69 15.42 -1.01
CA MET A 249 -31.09 15.30 -1.44
C MET A 249 -31.24 14.66 -2.82
N PHE A 250 -30.40 15.04 -3.78
CA PHE A 250 -30.38 14.49 -5.15
C PHE A 250 -29.09 13.70 -5.46
N SER A 251 -28.30 13.36 -4.44
CA SER A 251 -27.01 12.69 -4.63
C SER A 251 -27.18 11.38 -5.40
N GLY A 252 -26.46 11.17 -6.50
CA GLY A 252 -26.52 9.94 -7.30
C GLY A 252 -27.73 9.85 -8.24
N CYS A 253 -28.51 10.92 -8.41
CA CYS A 253 -29.53 11.03 -9.46
C CYS A 253 -28.88 11.24 -10.84
N SER A 254 -28.10 10.25 -11.28
CA SER A 254 -27.18 10.38 -12.41
C SER A 254 -27.83 10.57 -13.77
N SER A 255 -29.14 10.28 -13.91
CA SER A 255 -29.90 10.52 -15.15
C SER A 255 -30.60 11.88 -15.23
N LEU A 256 -30.60 12.68 -14.16
CA LEU A 256 -31.18 14.03 -14.21
C LEU A 256 -30.35 14.91 -15.16
N GLU A 257 -31.01 15.52 -16.16
CA GLU A 257 -30.38 16.47 -17.08
C GLU A 257 -30.61 17.93 -16.68
N SER A 258 -31.70 18.21 -15.99
CA SER A 258 -32.12 19.52 -15.49
C SER A 258 -32.97 19.37 -14.24
N LEU A 259 -33.04 20.43 -13.42
CA LEU A 259 -33.90 20.48 -12.25
C LEU A 259 -34.43 21.90 -12.06
N ASP A 260 -35.74 22.05 -11.91
CA ASP A 260 -36.36 23.32 -11.56
C ASP A 260 -36.40 23.47 -10.03
N LEU A 261 -35.66 24.46 -9.52
CA LEU A 261 -35.54 24.78 -8.11
C LEU A 261 -36.13 26.16 -7.76
N SER A 262 -36.94 26.74 -8.65
CA SER A 262 -37.52 28.08 -8.47
C SER A 262 -38.46 28.19 -7.25
N SER A 263 -39.01 27.07 -6.78
CA SER A 263 -39.85 27.01 -5.57
C SER A 263 -39.06 26.93 -4.25
N PHE A 264 -37.74 26.71 -4.30
CA PHE A 264 -36.94 26.52 -3.11
C PHE A 264 -36.67 27.85 -2.42
N ASP A 265 -37.07 27.92 -1.15
CA ASP A 265 -36.63 28.90 -0.17
C ASP A 265 -35.55 28.25 0.70
N THR A 266 -34.30 28.72 0.57
CA THR A 266 -33.15 28.22 1.34
C THR A 266 -32.73 29.18 2.45
N SER A 267 -33.52 30.20 2.78
CA SER A 267 -33.14 31.26 3.75
C SER A 267 -32.81 30.73 5.16
N LYS A 268 -33.30 29.54 5.52
CA LYS A 268 -32.96 28.85 6.80
C LYS A 268 -31.96 27.70 6.65
N ALA A 269 -31.50 27.42 5.44
CA ALA A 269 -30.60 26.30 5.17
C ALA A 269 -29.25 26.53 5.86
N GLU A 270 -28.80 25.55 6.64
CA GLU A 270 -27.45 25.52 7.20
C GLU A 270 -26.53 24.52 6.46
N TYR A 271 -27.13 23.51 5.81
CA TYR A 271 -26.39 22.37 5.24
C TYR A 271 -26.87 22.02 3.82
N LEU A 272 -25.99 22.25 2.84
CA LEU A 272 -26.18 21.87 1.43
C LEU A 272 -25.20 20.76 0.99
N THR A 273 -24.54 20.10 1.95
CA THR A 273 -23.50 19.08 1.70
C THR A 273 -23.98 18.02 0.70
N GLY A 274 -23.27 17.86 -0.41
CA GLY A 274 -23.54 16.81 -1.39
C GLY A 274 -24.90 16.88 -2.08
N MET A 275 -25.61 18.01 -2.05
CA MET A 275 -27.00 18.12 -2.55
C MET A 275 -27.17 17.57 -3.98
N PHE A 276 -26.20 17.80 -4.86
CA PHE A 276 -26.17 17.33 -6.25
C PHE A 276 -25.00 16.38 -6.56
N GLU A 277 -24.37 15.80 -5.53
CA GLU A 277 -23.23 14.90 -5.70
C GLU A 277 -23.56 13.76 -6.68
N TYR A 278 -22.70 13.49 -7.67
CA TYR A 278 -22.88 12.46 -8.70
C TYR A 278 -24.17 12.59 -9.55
N CYS A 279 -24.74 13.79 -9.68
CA CYS A 279 -25.71 14.12 -10.74
C CYS A 279 -24.99 14.24 -12.11
N LYS A 280 -24.46 13.12 -12.60
CA LYS A 280 -23.49 13.07 -13.71
C LYS A 280 -23.96 13.72 -15.02
N ASN A 281 -25.25 13.66 -15.32
CA ASN A 281 -25.83 14.19 -16.56
C ASN A 281 -26.36 15.62 -16.44
N LEU A 282 -26.29 16.23 -15.24
CA LEU A 282 -26.74 17.61 -15.04
C LEU A 282 -25.80 18.56 -15.79
N LYS A 283 -26.36 19.35 -16.72
CA LYS A 283 -25.55 20.24 -17.59
C LYS A 283 -25.46 21.66 -17.06
N THR A 284 -26.57 22.15 -16.51
CA THR A 284 -26.73 23.51 -15.96
C THR A 284 -27.67 23.45 -14.76
N LEU A 285 -27.56 24.41 -13.86
CA LEU A 285 -28.47 24.56 -12.73
C LEU A 285 -28.71 26.05 -12.44
N ASP A 286 -29.97 26.44 -12.35
CA ASP A 286 -30.36 27.78 -11.89
C ASP A 286 -30.48 27.76 -10.37
N LEU A 287 -29.61 28.52 -9.70
CA LEU A 287 -29.57 28.67 -8.24
C LEU A 287 -29.85 30.12 -7.81
N SER A 288 -30.41 30.94 -8.69
CA SER A 288 -30.68 32.36 -8.40
C SER A 288 -31.67 32.58 -7.25
N SER A 289 -32.52 31.58 -6.94
CA SER A 289 -33.44 31.60 -5.80
C SER A 289 -32.79 31.27 -4.45
N PHE A 290 -31.55 30.76 -4.44
CA PHE A 290 -30.90 30.30 -3.23
C PHE A 290 -30.42 31.50 -2.40
N ASP A 291 -30.96 31.61 -1.20
CA ASP A 291 -30.41 32.45 -0.14
C ASP A 291 -29.50 31.58 0.75
N THR A 292 -28.18 31.81 0.69
CA THR A 292 -27.19 30.97 1.40
C THR A 292 -26.56 31.66 2.62
N HIS A 293 -27.07 32.81 3.07
CA HIS A 293 -26.43 33.57 4.16
C HIS A 293 -26.27 32.78 5.47
N ASN A 294 -27.11 31.77 5.73
CA ASN A 294 -27.01 30.90 6.90
C ASN A 294 -26.23 29.60 6.66
N VAL A 295 -25.81 29.32 5.43
CA VAL A 295 -25.18 28.05 5.05
C VAL A 295 -23.77 27.96 5.61
N LYS A 296 -23.50 26.88 6.33
CA LYS A 296 -22.20 26.60 6.97
C LYS A 296 -21.39 25.55 6.20
N MET A 297 -22.06 24.63 5.51
CA MET A 297 -21.42 23.51 4.81
C MET A 297 -21.97 23.33 3.39
N ILE A 298 -21.10 23.52 2.41
CA ILE A 298 -21.36 23.23 0.99
C ILE A 298 -20.43 22.14 0.44
N SER A 299 -19.71 21.43 1.31
CA SER A 299 -18.78 20.37 0.90
C SER A 299 -19.47 19.38 -0.04
N ASN A 300 -18.79 18.97 -1.10
CA ASN A 300 -19.25 18.02 -2.11
C ASN A 300 -20.51 18.44 -2.90
N ILE A 301 -21.03 19.67 -2.79
CA ILE A 301 -22.33 20.06 -3.38
C ILE A 301 -22.46 19.70 -4.87
N PHE A 302 -21.39 19.85 -5.66
CA PHE A 302 -21.32 19.44 -7.08
C PHE A 302 -20.31 18.32 -7.35
N LEU A 303 -19.82 17.60 -6.34
CA LEU A 303 -18.84 16.52 -6.51
C LEU A 303 -19.34 15.50 -7.55
N GLY A 304 -18.59 15.28 -8.63
CA GLY A 304 -18.94 14.30 -9.67
C GLY A 304 -20.10 14.71 -10.58
N CYS A 305 -20.44 16.00 -10.67
CA CYS A 305 -21.31 16.52 -11.73
C CYS A 305 -20.53 16.60 -13.06
N GLU A 306 -20.24 15.44 -13.63
CA GLU A 306 -19.29 15.27 -14.75
C GLU A 306 -19.66 16.07 -16.01
N SER A 307 -20.95 16.29 -16.26
CA SER A 307 -21.47 17.04 -17.42
C SER A 307 -21.76 18.52 -17.16
N LEU A 308 -21.54 19.02 -15.95
CA LEU A 308 -21.84 20.41 -15.59
C LEU A 308 -20.90 21.33 -16.35
N THR A 309 -21.46 22.18 -17.21
CA THR A 309 -20.70 23.15 -18.01
C THR A 309 -20.73 24.56 -17.44
N ASP A 310 -21.79 24.89 -16.70
CA ASP A 310 -22.03 26.22 -16.13
C ASP A 310 -22.93 26.11 -14.88
N VAL A 311 -22.68 26.98 -13.91
CA VAL A 311 -23.49 27.14 -12.70
C VAL A 311 -23.43 28.60 -12.24
N ASP A 312 -24.59 29.23 -12.13
CA ASP A 312 -24.71 30.59 -11.60
C ASP A 312 -24.64 30.54 -10.06
N LEU A 313 -23.59 31.14 -9.50
CA LEU A 313 -23.34 31.23 -8.06
C LEU A 313 -23.45 32.67 -7.54
N SER A 314 -23.99 33.60 -8.33
CA SER A 314 -24.06 35.02 -7.96
C SER A 314 -24.91 35.31 -6.72
N SER A 315 -25.84 34.41 -6.38
CA SER A 315 -26.68 34.49 -5.18
C SER A 315 -26.00 33.95 -3.91
N PHE A 316 -24.85 33.26 -4.03
CA PHE A 316 -24.22 32.60 -2.89
C PHE A 316 -23.49 33.61 -1.99
N ASP A 317 -24.02 33.80 -0.80
CA ASP A 317 -23.28 34.34 0.35
C ASP A 317 -22.53 33.19 1.04
N THR A 318 -21.20 33.19 0.95
CA THR A 318 -20.33 32.19 1.58
C THR A 318 -19.68 32.65 2.88
N SER A 319 -20.05 33.82 3.42
CA SER A 319 -19.43 34.42 4.61
C SER A 319 -19.53 33.56 5.88
N ASN A 320 -20.43 32.57 5.92
CA ASN A 320 -20.58 31.60 7.00
C ASN A 320 -20.03 30.20 6.69
N VAL A 321 -19.52 29.97 5.47
CA VAL A 321 -19.01 28.66 5.02
C VAL A 321 -17.66 28.36 5.67
N ILE A 322 -17.51 27.15 6.22
CA ILE A 322 -16.30 26.73 6.95
C ILE A 322 -15.41 25.81 6.10
N SER A 323 -15.96 25.16 5.07
CA SER A 323 -15.26 24.18 4.25
C SER A 323 -15.74 24.21 2.80
N LEU A 324 -14.78 24.26 1.87
CA LEU A 324 -14.94 24.10 0.42
C LEU A 324 -14.49 22.71 -0.06
N ASN A 325 -14.46 21.73 0.85
CA ASN A 325 -13.99 20.38 0.54
C ASN A 325 -14.77 19.78 -0.63
N SER A 326 -14.04 19.41 -1.69
CA SER A 326 -14.54 18.75 -2.90
C SER A 326 -15.75 19.42 -3.58
N THR A 327 -15.98 20.73 -3.37
CA THR A 327 -17.15 21.47 -3.88
C THR A 327 -17.40 21.22 -5.38
N PHE A 328 -16.34 21.29 -6.20
CA PHE A 328 -16.39 21.09 -7.65
C PHE A 328 -15.56 19.88 -8.13
N MET A 329 -15.16 18.99 -7.22
CA MET A 329 -14.32 17.85 -7.58
C MET A 329 -14.99 17.00 -8.68
N ASN A 330 -14.23 16.59 -9.69
CA ASN A 330 -14.69 15.80 -10.84
C ASN A 330 -15.77 16.47 -11.71
N CYS A 331 -15.90 17.81 -11.69
CA CYS A 331 -16.67 18.56 -12.68
C CYS A 331 -15.88 18.65 -14.00
N TYR A 332 -15.73 17.53 -14.71
CA TYR A 332 -14.84 17.42 -15.87
C TYR A 332 -15.16 18.39 -17.01
N SER A 333 -16.42 18.82 -17.12
CA SER A 333 -16.92 19.65 -18.23
C SER A 333 -16.92 21.15 -17.95
N LEU A 334 -16.61 21.58 -16.72
CA LEU A 334 -16.63 22.98 -16.32
C LEU A 334 -15.46 23.74 -16.97
N GLU A 335 -15.77 24.80 -17.73
CA GLU A 335 -14.77 25.57 -18.51
C GLU A 335 -14.37 26.89 -17.82
N ALA A 336 -15.32 27.50 -17.12
CA ALA A 336 -15.16 28.73 -16.34
C ALA A 336 -16.08 28.71 -15.12
N LEU A 337 -15.80 29.56 -14.14
CA LEU A 337 -16.61 29.73 -12.95
C LEU A 337 -16.45 31.15 -12.41
N ASP A 338 -17.56 31.83 -12.12
CA ASP A 338 -17.54 33.11 -11.42
C ASP A 338 -17.56 32.85 -9.90
N LEU A 339 -16.50 33.27 -9.22
CA LEU A 339 -16.33 33.15 -7.77
C LEU A 339 -16.17 34.52 -7.08
N SER A 340 -16.43 35.62 -7.79
CA SER A 340 -16.20 36.98 -7.28
C SER A 340 -17.02 37.30 -6.02
N GLY A 341 -18.17 36.65 -5.83
CA GLY A 341 -19.03 36.78 -4.65
C GLY A 341 -18.60 35.97 -3.43
N PHE A 342 -17.59 35.09 -3.56
CA PHE A 342 -17.18 34.22 -2.45
C PHE A 342 -16.37 34.98 -1.39
N ASP A 343 -16.90 35.04 -0.17
CA ASP A 343 -16.15 35.35 1.05
C ASP A 343 -15.63 34.03 1.65
N THR A 344 -14.31 33.84 1.63
CA THR A 344 -13.65 32.64 2.17
C THR A 344 -12.96 32.88 3.51
N SER A 345 -13.17 34.03 4.15
CA SER A 345 -12.45 34.44 5.37
C SER A 345 -12.60 33.48 6.54
N ARG A 346 -13.65 32.65 6.56
CA ARG A 346 -13.89 31.61 7.59
C ARG A 346 -13.56 30.18 7.15
N VAL A 347 -13.15 30.00 5.89
CA VAL A 347 -12.85 28.68 5.33
C VAL A 347 -11.55 28.16 5.97
N THR A 348 -11.62 26.90 6.43
CA THR A 348 -10.47 26.20 7.04
C THR A 348 -10.00 25.01 6.21
N ASP A 349 -10.82 24.52 5.28
CA ASP A 349 -10.55 23.33 4.46
C ASP A 349 -10.91 23.59 2.99
N MET A 350 -9.92 23.53 2.11
CA MET A 350 -10.04 23.62 0.64
C MET A 350 -9.59 22.32 -0.04
N THR A 351 -9.69 21.19 0.66
CA THR A 351 -9.23 19.89 0.16
C THR A 351 -10.04 19.47 -1.07
N ASN A 352 -9.36 19.13 -2.18
CA ASN A 352 -9.95 18.73 -3.46
C ASN A 352 -10.92 19.76 -4.11
N THR A 353 -10.97 21.04 -3.72
CA THR A 353 -12.04 21.96 -4.14
C THR A 353 -12.32 21.97 -5.65
N PHE A 354 -11.27 22.03 -6.48
CA PHE A 354 -11.37 22.00 -7.94
C PHE A 354 -10.76 20.74 -8.56
N ARG A 355 -10.49 19.70 -7.76
CA ARG A 355 -9.78 18.50 -8.23
C ARG A 355 -10.45 17.89 -9.46
N SER A 356 -9.67 17.62 -10.49
CA SER A 356 -10.10 17.09 -11.77
C SER A 356 -11.13 17.95 -12.52
N CYS A 357 -11.13 19.28 -12.34
CA CYS A 357 -11.84 20.18 -13.25
C CYS A 357 -11.04 20.30 -14.56
N LYS A 358 -11.06 19.24 -15.37
CA LYS A 358 -10.10 19.03 -16.47
C LYS A 358 -10.17 20.08 -17.58
N LYS A 359 -11.32 20.70 -17.78
CA LYS A 359 -11.57 21.73 -18.79
C LYS A 359 -11.42 23.17 -18.29
N LEU A 360 -11.24 23.36 -16.99
CA LEU A 360 -11.12 24.68 -16.40
C LEU A 360 -9.82 25.33 -16.88
N THR A 361 -9.93 26.51 -17.50
CA THR A 361 -8.79 27.18 -18.15
C THR A 361 -8.18 28.30 -17.32
N SER A 362 -8.99 29.00 -16.53
CA SER A 362 -8.61 30.08 -15.62
C SER A 362 -9.61 30.19 -14.47
N LEU A 363 -9.19 30.79 -13.36
CA LEU A 363 -10.05 31.15 -12.23
C LEU A 363 -9.67 32.54 -11.71
N ASP A 364 -10.66 33.37 -11.43
CA ASP A 364 -10.46 34.57 -10.62
C ASP A 364 -10.63 34.20 -9.13
N LEU A 365 -9.54 34.32 -8.38
CA LEU A 365 -9.48 34.03 -6.94
C LEU A 365 -9.15 35.29 -6.11
N SER A 366 -9.32 36.49 -6.71
CA SER A 366 -8.96 37.75 -6.04
C SER A 366 -9.77 38.04 -4.78
N SER A 367 -10.98 37.47 -4.65
CA SER A 367 -11.83 37.58 -3.45
C SER A 367 -11.45 36.61 -2.32
N PHE A 368 -10.58 35.63 -2.57
CA PHE A 368 -10.28 34.59 -1.60
C PHE A 368 -9.36 35.11 -0.49
N ASP A 369 -9.88 35.14 0.74
CA ASP A 369 -9.07 35.21 1.96
C ASP A 369 -8.77 33.79 2.44
N THR A 370 -7.51 33.38 2.35
CA THR A 370 -7.06 32.05 2.78
C THR A 370 -6.35 32.03 4.13
N SER A 371 -6.34 33.15 4.86
CA SER A 371 -5.57 33.31 6.12
C SER A 371 -5.95 32.32 7.22
N ASN A 372 -7.17 31.75 7.17
CA ASN A 372 -7.65 30.73 8.09
C ASN A 372 -7.54 29.29 7.58
N VAL A 373 -7.17 29.10 6.30
CA VAL A 373 -7.12 27.77 5.66
C VAL A 373 -6.00 26.93 6.26
N LYS A 374 -6.35 25.73 6.73
CA LYS A 374 -5.42 24.75 7.32
C LYS A 374 -4.94 23.73 6.30
N THR A 375 -5.77 23.39 5.31
CA THR A 375 -5.45 22.40 4.29
C THR A 375 -5.91 22.86 2.91
N MET A 376 -4.99 22.75 1.94
CA MET A 376 -5.24 22.96 0.50
C MET A 376 -4.85 21.72 -0.31
N SER A 377 -4.87 20.54 0.34
CA SER A 377 -4.52 19.28 -0.28
C SER A 377 -5.33 19.04 -1.55
N TYR A 378 -4.66 18.77 -2.67
CA TYR A 378 -5.30 18.48 -3.96
C TYR A 378 -6.22 19.60 -4.51
N ALA A 379 -6.14 20.85 -4.01
CA ALA A 379 -7.10 21.90 -4.36
C ALA A 379 -7.29 22.09 -5.88
N PHE A 380 -6.21 21.99 -6.66
CA PHE A 380 -6.20 22.08 -8.12
C PHE A 380 -5.66 20.80 -8.79
N ASP A 381 -5.59 19.68 -8.07
CA ASP A 381 -5.03 18.42 -8.61
C ASP A 381 -5.79 18.00 -9.88
N SER A 382 -5.06 17.62 -10.93
CA SER A 382 -5.57 17.19 -12.23
C SER A 382 -6.47 18.22 -12.95
N CYS A 383 -6.29 19.53 -12.71
CA CYS A 383 -6.86 20.59 -13.56
C CYS A 383 -6.05 20.71 -14.86
N GLU A 384 -6.21 19.73 -15.75
CA GLU A 384 -5.30 19.52 -16.90
C GLU A 384 -5.21 20.72 -17.86
N SER A 385 -6.29 21.52 -18.01
CA SER A 385 -6.35 22.69 -18.90
C SER A 385 -6.02 24.03 -18.22
N LEU A 386 -5.76 24.05 -16.91
CA LEU A 386 -5.48 25.28 -16.17
C LEU A 386 -4.09 25.79 -16.57
N GLY A 387 -4.06 26.94 -17.26
CA GLY A 387 -2.84 27.51 -17.84
C GLY A 387 -2.24 28.66 -17.04
N GLU A 388 -3.09 29.47 -16.41
CA GLU A 388 -2.74 30.64 -15.61
C GLU A 388 -3.58 30.65 -14.32
N LEU A 389 -2.98 31.11 -13.22
CA LEU A 389 -3.64 31.24 -11.93
C LEU A 389 -3.00 32.37 -11.12
N ASP A 390 -3.78 33.39 -10.79
CA ASP A 390 -3.35 34.45 -9.87
C ASP A 390 -3.62 34.03 -8.43
N LEU A 391 -2.55 33.96 -7.62
CA LEU A 391 -2.58 33.59 -6.21
C LEU A 391 -2.10 34.73 -5.29
N SER A 392 -2.08 35.96 -5.80
CA SER A 392 -1.59 37.12 -5.04
C SER A 392 -2.40 37.42 -3.77
N SER A 393 -3.67 36.98 -3.69
CA SER A 393 -4.54 37.08 -2.50
C SER A 393 -4.29 36.00 -1.44
N PHE A 394 -3.58 34.92 -1.78
CA PHE A 394 -3.43 33.78 -0.87
C PHE A 394 -2.47 34.09 0.29
N ASP A 395 -2.97 33.91 1.52
CA ASP A 395 -2.17 33.80 2.74
C ASP A 395 -2.07 32.34 3.15
N THR A 396 -0.84 31.80 3.16
CA THR A 396 -0.55 30.40 3.50
C THR A 396 -0.01 30.20 4.92
N SER A 397 0.05 31.25 5.74
CA SER A 397 0.68 31.26 7.07
C SER A 397 -0.01 30.32 8.08
N SER A 398 -1.26 29.96 7.81
CA SER A 398 -2.07 29.02 8.59
C SER A 398 -2.02 27.57 8.09
N ALA A 399 -1.58 27.35 6.86
CA ALA A 399 -1.66 26.05 6.22
C ALA A 399 -0.68 25.05 6.86
N THR A 400 -1.13 23.82 7.05
CA THR A 400 -0.31 22.70 7.54
C THR A 400 -0.13 21.60 6.50
N ASN A 401 -1.02 21.52 5.50
CA ASN A 401 -1.00 20.49 4.47
C ASN A 401 -1.28 21.06 3.06
N MET A 402 -0.37 20.78 2.12
CA MET A 402 -0.43 21.20 0.71
C MET A 402 -0.08 20.07 -0.27
N ILE A 403 -0.28 18.81 0.15
CA ILE A 403 -0.04 17.62 -0.69
C ILE A 403 -0.74 17.77 -2.06
N ASN A 404 -0.01 17.53 -3.14
CA ASN A 404 -0.53 17.49 -4.51
C ASN A 404 -1.37 18.71 -4.95
N MET A 405 -1.18 19.89 -4.34
CA MET A 405 -2.04 21.06 -4.57
C MET A 405 -2.23 21.41 -6.06
N PHE A 406 -1.17 21.34 -6.86
CA PHE A 406 -1.18 21.61 -8.30
C PHE A 406 -0.81 20.38 -9.14
N SER A 407 -0.78 19.18 -8.55
CA SER A 407 -0.40 17.96 -9.25
C SER A 407 -1.23 17.78 -10.53
N GLY A 408 -0.63 17.43 -11.65
CA GLY A 408 -1.34 17.18 -12.91
C GLY A 408 -1.92 18.42 -13.61
N CYS A 409 -1.58 19.64 -13.19
CA CYS A 409 -1.87 20.87 -13.95
C CYS A 409 -0.98 20.93 -15.21
N ARG A 410 -1.32 20.12 -16.22
CA ARG A 410 -0.45 19.86 -17.38
C ARG A 410 -0.25 21.07 -18.28
N SER A 411 -1.15 22.05 -18.25
CA SER A 411 -1.08 23.28 -19.07
C SER A 411 -0.40 24.45 -18.36
N LEU A 412 -0.15 24.35 -17.05
CA LEU A 412 0.49 25.39 -16.25
C LEU A 412 1.95 25.54 -16.66
N LYS A 413 2.35 26.74 -17.10
CA LYS A 413 3.72 27.06 -17.56
C LYS A 413 4.55 27.79 -16.52
N GLU A 414 3.91 28.68 -15.78
CA GLU A 414 4.46 29.50 -14.71
C GLU A 414 3.40 29.64 -13.63
N ILE A 415 3.82 29.92 -12.40
CA ILE A 415 2.92 30.19 -11.28
C ILE A 415 3.58 31.18 -10.33
N ASN A 416 2.85 32.25 -10.00
CA ASN A 416 3.34 33.24 -9.05
C ASN A 416 3.02 32.78 -7.62
N LEU A 417 4.07 32.49 -6.84
CA LEU A 417 3.98 32.04 -5.44
C LEU A 417 4.56 33.08 -4.47
N SER A 418 4.70 34.34 -4.86
CA SER A 418 5.36 35.37 -4.02
C SER A 418 4.66 35.64 -2.69
N SER A 419 3.38 35.29 -2.56
CA SER A 419 2.57 35.41 -1.34
C SER A 419 2.69 34.21 -0.39
N PHE A 420 3.36 33.12 -0.83
CA PHE A 420 3.41 31.87 -0.08
C PHE A 420 4.49 31.91 1.00
N GLU A 421 4.09 32.32 2.21
CA GLU A 421 4.85 32.11 3.45
C GLU A 421 4.22 30.96 4.24
N ASN A 422 4.87 29.78 4.26
CA ASN A 422 4.25 28.53 4.72
C ASN A 422 4.96 27.86 5.93
N PRO A 423 5.24 28.59 7.03
CA PRO A 423 6.08 28.12 8.13
C PRO A 423 5.52 26.92 8.91
N LYS A 424 4.23 26.61 8.74
CA LYS A 424 3.53 25.53 9.45
C LYS A 424 3.29 24.29 8.57
N VAL A 425 3.63 24.34 7.28
CA VAL A 425 3.39 23.21 6.38
C VAL A 425 4.37 22.07 6.73
N THR A 426 3.80 20.93 7.11
CA THR A 426 4.58 19.73 7.45
C THR A 426 4.63 18.72 6.31
N VAL A 427 3.67 18.79 5.37
CA VAL A 427 3.51 17.86 4.25
C VAL A 427 3.19 18.64 2.96
N MET A 428 4.06 18.54 1.96
CA MET A 428 3.91 19.18 0.63
C MET A 428 4.33 18.24 -0.52
N ASN A 429 4.27 16.93 -0.29
CA ASN A 429 4.66 15.95 -1.28
C ASN A 429 3.79 16.07 -2.54
N GLY A 430 4.42 15.96 -3.71
CA GLY A 430 3.77 15.99 -5.01
C GLY A 430 3.13 17.32 -5.41
N MET A 431 3.41 18.42 -4.72
CA MET A 431 2.76 19.72 -4.93
C MET A 431 2.65 20.13 -6.41
N PHE A 432 3.71 19.92 -7.21
CA PHE A 432 3.76 20.23 -8.64
C PHE A 432 3.94 18.96 -9.52
N SER A 433 3.71 17.76 -8.97
CA SER A 433 3.90 16.50 -9.68
C SER A 433 3.13 16.47 -11.00
N ASN A 434 3.75 16.06 -12.10
CA ASN A 434 3.18 15.99 -13.45
C ASN A 434 2.65 17.34 -14.01
N CYS A 435 3.15 18.48 -13.53
CA CYS A 435 3.01 19.76 -14.23
C CYS A 435 3.94 19.77 -15.46
N THR A 436 3.55 19.05 -16.51
CA THR A 436 4.43 18.71 -17.64
C THR A 436 4.90 19.92 -18.46
N SER A 437 4.19 21.05 -18.39
CA SER A 437 4.52 22.28 -19.12
C SER A 437 5.20 23.34 -18.25
N LEU A 438 5.39 23.10 -16.95
CA LEU A 438 6.00 24.06 -16.02
C LEU A 438 7.48 24.24 -16.41
N GLU A 439 7.86 25.45 -16.81
CA GLU A 439 9.22 25.75 -17.29
C GLU A 439 10.14 26.30 -16.19
N GLU A 440 9.57 27.12 -15.31
CA GLU A 440 10.25 27.78 -14.20
C GLU A 440 9.32 27.90 -12.99
N ILE A 441 9.92 28.03 -11.81
CA ILE A 441 9.19 28.23 -10.55
C ILE A 441 10.03 29.02 -9.56
N ASP A 442 9.46 30.08 -9.00
CA ASP A 442 10.07 30.84 -7.90
C ASP A 442 9.54 30.31 -6.56
N LEU A 443 10.46 29.85 -5.71
CA LEU A 443 10.20 29.28 -4.39
C LEU A 443 10.89 30.08 -3.28
N SER A 444 11.38 31.28 -3.56
CA SER A 444 12.15 32.10 -2.62
C SER A 444 11.36 32.48 -1.35
N GLY A 445 10.03 32.56 -1.42
CA GLY A 445 9.15 32.81 -0.27
C GLY A 445 8.89 31.61 0.65
N PHE A 446 9.22 30.38 0.22
CA PHE A 446 8.88 29.18 0.98
C PHE A 446 9.68 29.08 2.29
N ASN A 447 8.99 28.77 3.38
CA ASN A 447 9.58 28.39 4.66
C ASN A 447 9.34 26.91 4.93
N THR A 448 10.34 26.08 4.62
CA THR A 448 10.24 24.62 4.75
C THR A 448 10.74 24.07 6.09
N SER A 449 11.03 24.92 7.07
CA SER A 449 11.61 24.51 8.37
C SER A 449 10.75 23.56 9.21
N SER A 450 9.46 23.41 8.85
CA SER A 450 8.54 22.44 9.44
C SER A 450 8.26 21.22 8.56
N ALA A 451 8.73 21.21 7.31
CA ALA A 451 8.45 20.16 6.34
C ALA A 451 9.12 18.84 6.75
N THR A 452 8.36 17.75 6.65
CA THR A 452 8.83 16.39 6.96
C THR A 452 8.79 15.47 5.74
N ASP A 453 7.93 15.79 4.77
CA ASP A 453 7.74 15.04 3.52
C ASP A 453 7.62 16.00 2.32
N ILE A 454 8.59 15.90 1.40
CA ILE A 454 8.67 16.63 0.12
C ILE A 454 8.74 15.67 -1.08
N GLN A 455 8.36 14.40 -0.91
CA GLN A 455 8.45 13.41 -1.99
C GLN A 455 7.72 13.86 -3.25
N ARG A 456 8.24 13.50 -4.43
CA ARG A 456 7.57 13.76 -5.72
C ARG A 456 7.24 15.21 -6.03
N MET A 457 7.74 16.20 -5.27
CA MET A 457 7.30 17.61 -5.41
C MET A 457 7.31 18.11 -6.85
N PHE A 458 8.32 17.74 -7.64
CA PHE A 458 8.46 18.07 -9.07
C PHE A 458 8.44 16.83 -9.98
N SER A 459 8.02 15.66 -9.48
CA SER A 459 8.03 14.41 -10.26
C SER A 459 7.24 14.57 -11.55
N GLY A 460 7.89 14.41 -12.71
CA GLY A 460 7.25 14.48 -14.03
C GLY A 460 7.11 15.89 -14.60
N CYS A 461 7.73 16.91 -13.99
CA CYS A 461 7.85 18.25 -14.56
C CYS A 461 8.83 18.25 -15.74
N ARG A 462 8.38 17.72 -16.89
CA ARG A 462 9.24 17.43 -18.05
C ARG A 462 9.82 18.67 -18.74
N ALA A 463 9.23 19.85 -18.55
CA ALA A 463 9.68 21.11 -19.13
C ALA A 463 10.52 21.98 -18.17
N LEU A 464 10.62 21.60 -16.89
CA LEU A 464 11.32 22.38 -15.87
C LEU A 464 12.83 22.36 -16.15
N LYS A 465 13.42 23.54 -16.39
CA LYS A 465 14.85 23.66 -16.81
C LYS A 465 15.79 23.82 -15.63
N SER A 466 15.40 24.61 -14.64
CA SER A 466 16.19 24.83 -13.42
C SER A 466 15.28 25.08 -12.24
N VAL A 467 15.78 24.81 -11.03
CA VAL A 467 15.08 25.09 -9.79
C VAL A 467 16.07 25.58 -8.73
N ASP A 468 15.75 26.71 -8.12
CA ASP A 468 16.47 27.24 -6.97
C ASP A 468 15.79 26.75 -5.69
N LEU A 469 16.49 25.91 -4.92
CA LEU A 469 16.04 25.44 -3.60
C LEU A 469 16.95 25.92 -2.46
N SER A 470 17.75 26.96 -2.68
CA SER A 470 18.69 27.49 -1.69
C SER A 470 18.02 28.01 -0.40
N SER A 471 16.72 28.33 -0.45
CA SER A 471 15.90 28.73 0.70
C SER A 471 15.38 27.54 1.52
N PHE A 472 15.46 26.30 1.01
CA PHE A 472 14.86 25.15 1.68
C PHE A 472 15.68 24.74 2.91
N ASP A 473 15.05 24.80 4.08
CA ASP A 473 15.49 24.09 5.28
C ASP A 473 14.92 22.66 5.23
N THR A 474 15.80 21.67 5.01
CA THR A 474 15.42 20.25 4.98
C THR A 474 15.80 19.50 6.24
N SER A 475 16.23 20.19 7.31
CA SER A 475 16.76 19.56 8.54
C SER A 475 15.76 18.61 9.23
N LYS A 476 14.45 18.80 9.01
CA LYS A 476 13.38 17.91 9.53
C LYS A 476 12.81 16.94 8.49
N VAL A 477 13.25 17.01 7.24
CA VAL A 477 12.75 16.14 6.17
C VAL A 477 13.22 14.71 6.42
N THR A 478 12.26 13.79 6.37
CA THR A 478 12.51 12.34 6.48
C THR A 478 12.27 11.61 5.16
N HIS A 479 11.44 12.17 4.27
CA HIS A 479 11.07 11.59 2.98
C HIS A 479 11.22 12.60 1.83
N MET A 480 12.08 12.27 0.85
CA MET A 480 12.31 13.10 -0.36
C MET A 480 12.52 12.26 -1.64
N GLY A 481 12.19 10.97 -1.62
CA GLY A 481 12.25 10.12 -2.81
C GLY A 481 11.41 10.68 -3.96
N TYR A 482 11.85 10.40 -5.20
CA TYR A 482 11.23 10.85 -6.44
C TYR A 482 11.12 12.37 -6.62
N LEU A 483 11.87 13.19 -5.86
CA LEU A 483 11.71 14.67 -5.86
C LEU A 483 11.67 15.28 -7.28
N PHE A 484 12.57 14.83 -8.15
CA PHE A 484 12.70 15.24 -9.55
C PHE A 484 12.51 14.08 -10.54
N PHE A 485 11.82 13.00 -10.15
CA PHE A 485 11.62 11.82 -11.00
C PHE A 485 11.07 12.21 -12.39
N GLY A 486 11.80 11.93 -13.47
CA GLY A 486 11.40 12.18 -14.84
C GLY A 486 11.39 13.65 -15.27
N CYS A 487 12.10 14.55 -14.57
CA CYS A 487 12.34 15.93 -15.02
C CYS A 487 13.36 15.97 -16.15
N SER A 488 12.97 15.53 -17.35
CA SER A 488 13.89 15.30 -18.47
C SER A 488 14.59 16.56 -18.99
N ALA A 489 14.00 17.74 -18.82
CA ALA A 489 14.59 19.02 -19.22
C ALA A 489 15.45 19.69 -18.14
N LEU A 490 15.50 19.15 -16.92
CA LEU A 490 16.22 19.77 -15.80
C LEU A 490 17.73 19.75 -16.09
N GLU A 491 18.33 20.93 -16.20
CA GLU A 491 19.76 21.15 -16.45
C GLU A 491 20.53 21.35 -15.14
N SER A 492 19.90 21.97 -14.14
CA SER A 492 20.51 22.25 -12.82
C SER A 492 19.49 22.29 -11.68
N ALA A 493 19.95 21.99 -10.47
CA ALA A 493 19.20 22.17 -9.22
C ALA A 493 20.14 22.64 -8.12
N ASP A 494 19.87 23.79 -7.49
CA ASP A 494 20.66 24.24 -6.32
C ASP A 494 20.19 23.51 -5.06
N LEU A 495 21.04 22.63 -4.52
CA LEU A 495 20.78 21.84 -3.31
C LEU A 495 21.70 22.22 -2.15
N SER A 496 22.35 23.39 -2.21
CA SER A 496 23.37 23.82 -1.26
C SER A 496 22.88 23.90 0.19
N SER A 497 21.59 24.15 0.41
CA SER A 497 20.97 24.22 1.74
C SER A 497 20.51 22.87 2.31
N PHE A 498 20.55 21.79 1.53
CA PHE A 498 19.98 20.52 1.94
C PHE A 498 20.79 19.87 3.08
N ASP A 499 20.14 19.69 4.22
CA ASP A 499 20.54 18.78 5.30
C ASP A 499 19.76 17.47 5.14
N THR A 500 20.45 16.39 4.75
CA THR A 500 19.83 15.06 4.59
C THR A 500 20.06 14.13 5.77
N SER A 501 20.64 14.61 6.88
CA SER A 501 21.05 13.78 8.03
C SER A 501 19.89 13.06 8.75
N ASN A 502 18.66 13.50 8.52
CA ASN A 502 17.43 12.90 9.03
C ASN A 502 16.61 12.14 7.98
N VAL A 503 17.06 12.11 6.72
CA VAL A 503 16.35 11.47 5.62
C VAL A 503 16.44 9.95 5.74
N LEU A 504 15.28 9.29 5.70
CA LEU A 504 15.13 7.84 5.73
C LEU A 504 14.87 7.28 4.32
N TYR A 505 14.14 8.03 3.48
CA TYR A 505 13.68 7.57 2.16
C TYR A 505 13.96 8.58 1.04
N MET A 506 14.94 8.29 0.18
CA MET A 506 15.26 9.10 -1.01
C MET A 506 15.57 8.33 -2.32
N PRO A 507 14.92 7.19 -2.62
CA PRO A 507 15.16 6.51 -3.88
C PRO A 507 14.58 7.31 -5.05
N TYR A 508 15.12 7.09 -6.25
CA TYR A 508 14.66 7.68 -7.51
C TYR A 508 14.64 9.22 -7.55
N MET A 509 15.38 9.92 -6.67
CA MET A 509 15.30 11.38 -6.52
C MET A 509 15.51 12.13 -7.83
N PHE A 510 16.46 11.70 -8.68
CA PHE A 510 16.78 12.28 -9.99
C PHE A 510 16.56 11.31 -11.15
N PHE A 511 15.87 10.18 -10.94
CA PHE A 511 15.68 9.18 -11.99
C PHE A 511 15.13 9.83 -13.26
N GLY A 512 15.77 9.62 -14.41
CA GLY A 512 15.32 10.14 -15.71
C GLY A 512 15.51 11.65 -15.90
N CYS A 513 16.32 12.32 -15.07
CA CYS A 513 16.77 13.70 -15.34
C CYS A 513 17.85 13.69 -16.43
N SER A 514 17.44 13.44 -17.68
CA SER A 514 18.37 13.17 -18.78
C SER A 514 19.27 14.35 -19.18
N ASN A 515 18.86 15.59 -18.91
CA ASN A 515 19.62 16.81 -19.21
C ASN A 515 20.47 17.33 -18.04
N LEU A 516 20.36 16.72 -16.85
CA LEU A 516 21.10 17.15 -15.66
C LEU A 516 22.57 16.78 -15.88
N ASP A 517 23.44 17.78 -16.00
CA ASP A 517 24.86 17.57 -16.34
C ASP A 517 25.82 17.80 -15.16
N HIS A 518 25.37 18.49 -14.11
CA HIS A 518 26.11 18.72 -12.88
C HIS A 518 25.21 18.63 -11.64
N LEU A 519 25.79 18.20 -10.52
CA LEU A 519 25.13 18.21 -9.21
C LEU A 519 26.16 18.33 -8.08
N ASP A 520 25.88 19.20 -7.12
CA ASP A 520 26.67 19.31 -5.89
C ASP A 520 25.96 18.59 -4.74
N LEU A 521 26.58 17.53 -4.23
CA LEU A 521 26.05 16.68 -3.15
C LEU A 521 26.92 16.70 -1.90
N ARG A 522 27.85 17.66 -1.76
CA ARG A 522 28.82 17.67 -0.64
C ARG A 522 28.17 17.74 0.75
N ASN A 523 26.97 18.31 0.84
CA ASN A 523 26.21 18.43 2.09
C ASN A 523 25.32 17.21 2.40
N PHE A 524 25.24 16.22 1.49
CA PHE A 524 24.41 15.05 1.70
C PHE A 524 25.06 14.09 2.71
N ASN A 525 24.33 13.85 3.81
CA ASN A 525 24.58 12.81 4.79
C ASN A 525 23.54 11.70 4.64
N THR A 526 23.96 10.53 4.19
CA THR A 526 23.04 9.40 3.90
C THR A 526 23.06 8.32 4.99
N SER A 527 23.73 8.56 6.13
CA SER A 527 23.95 7.56 7.19
C SER A 527 22.67 6.94 7.76
N LYS A 528 21.55 7.69 7.74
CA LYS A 528 20.24 7.19 8.18
C LYS A 528 19.38 6.63 7.05
N ALA A 529 19.70 6.91 5.79
CA ALA A 529 18.86 6.51 4.67
C ALA A 529 18.82 4.99 4.52
N ASP A 530 17.62 4.42 4.43
CA ASP A 530 17.41 2.98 4.30
C ASP A 530 17.27 2.55 2.83
N GLN A 531 16.94 3.48 1.92
CA GLN A 531 16.72 3.22 0.49
C GLN A 531 17.24 4.37 -0.40
N LEU A 532 18.23 4.06 -1.23
CA LEU A 532 18.83 4.97 -2.22
C LEU A 532 18.63 4.50 -3.67
N ALA A 533 17.85 3.43 -3.89
CA ALA A 533 17.74 2.74 -5.18
C ALA A 533 17.46 3.70 -6.35
N SER A 534 18.15 3.47 -7.48
CA SER A 534 17.93 4.16 -8.75
C SER A 534 17.93 5.69 -8.69
N MET A 535 18.64 6.29 -7.72
CA MET A 535 18.59 7.75 -7.49
C MET A 535 18.96 8.57 -8.73
N PHE A 536 19.94 8.14 -9.52
CA PHE A 536 20.40 8.82 -10.74
C PHE A 536 20.23 7.97 -11.99
N GLN A 537 19.39 6.94 -11.93
CA GLN A 537 19.21 6.05 -13.08
C GLN A 537 18.63 6.84 -14.27
N ASN A 538 19.18 6.64 -15.46
CA ASN A 538 18.89 7.38 -16.69
C ASN A 538 19.22 8.89 -16.64
N CYS A 539 20.09 9.35 -15.75
CA CYS A 539 20.70 10.69 -15.82
C CYS A 539 21.80 10.74 -16.89
N THR A 540 21.43 10.70 -18.17
CA THR A 540 22.36 10.46 -19.28
C THR A 540 23.38 11.57 -19.54
N SER A 541 23.15 12.79 -19.05
CA SER A 541 24.08 13.93 -19.23
C SER A 541 25.03 14.12 -18.05
N LEU A 542 24.80 13.45 -16.93
CA LEU A 542 25.58 13.60 -15.70
C LEU A 542 26.92 12.87 -15.86
N LYS A 543 28.01 13.62 -16.05
CA LYS A 543 29.35 13.06 -16.35
C LYS A 543 30.29 13.01 -15.15
N ASP A 544 30.03 13.82 -14.13
CA ASP A 544 30.82 13.87 -12.90
C ASP A 544 29.87 13.99 -11.72
N LEU A 545 30.08 13.14 -10.70
CA LEU A 545 29.25 13.07 -9.52
C LEU A 545 30.09 12.57 -8.35
N ASP A 546 30.02 13.24 -7.21
CA ASP A 546 30.66 12.77 -5.97
C ASP A 546 29.59 12.24 -5.03
N VAL A 547 29.60 10.92 -4.87
CA VAL A 547 28.78 10.19 -3.90
C VAL A 547 29.66 9.52 -2.85
N THR A 548 30.88 10.01 -2.62
CA THR A 548 31.82 9.40 -1.66
C THR A 548 31.32 9.47 -0.22
N SER A 549 30.49 10.47 0.10
CA SER A 549 29.82 10.58 1.41
C SER A 549 28.65 9.61 1.60
N PHE A 550 28.29 8.84 0.57
CA PHE A 550 27.15 7.93 0.66
C PHE A 550 27.57 6.68 1.46
N GLY A 551 26.77 6.27 2.45
CA GLY A 551 27.12 5.16 3.34
C GLY A 551 26.90 3.80 2.66
N THR A 552 27.89 2.90 2.72
CA THR A 552 27.80 1.51 2.20
C THR A 552 27.31 0.48 3.23
N SER A 553 27.12 0.87 4.50
CA SER A 553 27.25 -0.07 5.64
C SER A 553 26.00 -0.85 6.08
N LYS A 554 24.83 -0.66 5.46
CA LYS A 554 23.63 -1.45 5.78
C LYS A 554 23.42 -2.54 4.71
N SER A 555 23.57 -3.81 5.10
CA SER A 555 23.45 -5.01 4.25
C SER A 555 22.05 -5.29 3.65
N TYR A 556 21.15 -4.31 3.66
CA TYR A 556 19.77 -4.39 3.15
C TYR A 556 19.43 -3.28 2.16
N ILE A 557 20.42 -2.50 1.69
CA ILE A 557 20.21 -1.63 0.55
C ILE A 557 20.01 -2.58 -0.65
N ASN A 558 18.75 -2.88 -0.98
CA ASN A 558 18.34 -3.39 -2.29
C ASN A 558 18.78 -2.34 -3.32
N GLN A 559 20.06 -2.33 -3.68
CA GLN A 559 20.64 -1.49 -4.71
C GLN A 559 20.21 -2.06 -6.06
N LYS A 560 18.98 -1.78 -6.48
CA LYS A 560 18.74 -1.71 -7.91
C LYS A 560 19.42 -0.42 -8.37
N ASP A 561 20.56 -0.60 -9.02
CA ASP A 561 21.50 0.36 -9.61
C ASP A 561 21.20 1.86 -9.45
N ILE A 562 21.90 2.52 -8.52
CA ILE A 562 21.84 3.98 -8.32
C ILE A 562 22.23 4.76 -9.58
N LEU A 563 23.15 4.21 -10.37
CA LEU A 563 23.76 4.83 -11.55
C LEU A 563 23.42 4.10 -12.86
N GLU A 564 22.39 3.25 -12.92
CA GLU A 564 22.05 2.55 -14.19
C GLU A 564 21.78 3.57 -15.30
N ASN A 565 22.47 3.42 -16.44
CA ASN A 565 22.42 4.35 -17.57
C ASN A 565 22.78 5.82 -17.20
N CYS A 566 23.61 6.03 -16.17
CA CYS A 566 24.20 7.32 -15.82
C CYS A 566 25.72 7.28 -16.10
N PRO A 567 26.29 8.15 -16.95
CA PRO A 567 27.72 8.08 -17.28
C PRO A 567 28.66 8.54 -16.15
N ALA A 568 28.14 9.00 -15.01
CA ALA A 568 28.93 9.43 -13.84
C ALA A 568 29.55 8.29 -13.00
N TYR A 569 29.49 7.03 -13.47
CA TYR A 569 30.44 6.02 -13.00
C TYR A 569 31.73 6.20 -13.79
N ASN A 570 32.86 6.34 -13.09
CA ASN A 570 34.09 6.72 -13.78
C ASN A 570 35.16 5.62 -13.82
N VAL A 571 35.02 4.54 -13.04
CA VAL A 571 35.84 3.32 -13.14
C VAL A 571 34.98 2.07 -12.90
N THR A 572 35.14 1.06 -13.76
CA THR A 572 34.54 -0.27 -13.59
C THR A 572 35.62 -1.28 -13.19
N CYS A 573 35.47 -1.91 -12.03
CA CYS A 573 36.34 -2.99 -11.59
C CYS A 573 35.89 -4.30 -12.26
N GLU A 574 36.69 -4.77 -13.22
CA GLU A 574 36.36 -5.91 -14.07
C GLU A 574 36.67 -7.24 -13.39
N SER A 575 37.84 -7.32 -12.75
CA SER A 575 38.25 -8.52 -12.02
C SER A 575 39.35 -8.20 -11.00
N VAL A 576 39.45 -9.06 -9.98
CA VAL A 576 40.54 -8.99 -8.99
C VAL A 576 41.21 -10.35 -8.87
N GLN A 577 42.53 -10.35 -9.07
CA GLN A 577 43.35 -11.55 -9.17
C GLN A 577 44.44 -11.54 -8.11
N LEU A 578 44.79 -12.74 -7.61
CA LEU A 578 45.98 -12.92 -6.78
C LEU A 578 47.21 -13.12 -7.67
N LEU A 579 48.31 -12.46 -7.32
CA LEU A 579 49.60 -12.55 -7.97
C LEU A 579 50.67 -13.05 -7.00
N LEU A 580 51.73 -13.65 -7.55
CA LEU A 580 52.86 -14.12 -6.78
C LEU A 580 54.16 -13.77 -7.51
N ASP A 581 55.01 -13.02 -6.83
CA ASP A 581 56.36 -12.72 -7.31
C ASP A 581 57.36 -12.75 -6.15
N LYS A 582 58.44 -13.53 -6.30
CA LYS A 582 59.60 -13.62 -5.39
C LYS A 582 59.29 -13.61 -3.87
N GLY A 583 58.25 -14.34 -3.45
CA GLY A 583 57.89 -14.48 -2.03
C GLY A 583 56.91 -13.44 -1.48
N LEU A 584 56.42 -12.52 -2.31
CA LEU A 584 55.34 -11.58 -1.98
C LEU A 584 54.01 -12.03 -2.58
N ILE A 585 52.91 -11.73 -1.89
CA ILE A 585 51.55 -11.94 -2.38
C ILE A 585 51.04 -10.61 -2.93
N GLY A 586 50.69 -10.59 -4.20
CA GLY A 586 50.12 -9.43 -4.88
C GLY A 586 48.61 -9.54 -5.03
N MET A 587 47.93 -8.39 -5.01
CA MET A 587 46.58 -8.25 -5.53
C MET A 587 46.63 -7.40 -6.80
N ARG A 588 46.04 -7.89 -7.88
CA ARG A 588 45.85 -7.17 -9.15
C ARG A 588 44.39 -6.80 -9.29
N VAL A 589 44.11 -5.52 -9.43
CA VAL A 589 42.80 -5.02 -9.81
C VAL A 589 42.85 -4.66 -11.29
N ALA A 590 42.03 -5.33 -12.10
CA ALA A 590 41.82 -4.98 -13.50
C ALA A 590 40.57 -4.09 -13.60
N PHE A 591 40.70 -2.95 -14.28
CA PHE A 591 39.63 -1.96 -14.36
C PHE A 591 39.58 -1.26 -15.71
N THR A 592 38.39 -0.83 -16.09
CA THR A 592 38.17 0.07 -17.23
C THR A 592 37.72 1.44 -16.74
N THR A 593 37.89 2.46 -17.57
CA THR A 593 37.45 3.83 -17.26
C THR A 593 36.90 4.47 -18.52
N ASN A 594 35.86 5.28 -18.35
CA ASN A 594 35.19 6.10 -19.38
C ASN A 594 35.40 7.60 -19.11
N THR A 595 36.31 7.97 -18.18
CA THR A 595 36.60 9.36 -17.78
C THR A 595 38.09 9.70 -17.89
N ASP A 596 38.43 10.96 -17.56
CA ASP A 596 39.81 11.43 -17.39
C ASP A 596 40.41 10.95 -16.05
N LEU A 597 40.62 9.64 -15.93
CA LEU A 597 41.29 9.03 -14.80
C LEU A 597 42.79 9.37 -14.84
N LYS A 598 43.31 10.00 -13.78
CA LYS A 598 44.69 10.48 -13.74
C LYS A 598 45.58 9.72 -12.77
N THR A 599 45.06 9.36 -11.59
CA THR A 599 45.85 8.74 -10.52
C THR A 599 45.10 7.57 -9.88
N VAL A 600 45.80 6.47 -9.65
CA VAL A 600 45.35 5.36 -8.78
C VAL A 600 46.17 5.41 -7.49
N VAL A 601 45.50 5.43 -6.34
CA VAL A 601 46.13 5.38 -5.02
C VAL A 601 45.74 4.07 -4.36
N ILE A 602 46.74 3.26 -4.04
CA ILE A 602 46.58 1.99 -3.34
C ILE A 602 47.11 2.15 -1.92
N ASN A 603 46.24 1.97 -0.94
CA ASN A 603 46.59 2.03 0.48
C ASN A 603 46.56 0.62 1.06
N GLY A 604 47.67 0.16 1.62
CA GLY A 604 47.74 -1.16 2.25
C GLY A 604 48.87 -1.26 3.27
N PRO A 605 49.09 -2.45 3.84
CA PRO A 605 50.02 -2.67 4.95
C PRO A 605 51.50 -2.44 4.59
N ALA A 606 51.85 -2.46 3.31
CA ALA A 606 53.18 -2.08 2.81
C ALA A 606 53.35 -0.56 2.54
N GLY A 607 52.35 0.27 2.88
CA GLY A 607 52.34 1.72 2.66
C GLY A 607 51.31 2.23 1.65
N GLU A 608 51.38 3.52 1.33
CA GLU A 608 50.62 4.12 0.22
C GLU A 608 51.43 4.03 -1.07
N LYS A 609 50.79 3.61 -2.17
CA LYS A 609 51.34 3.60 -3.53
C LYS A 609 50.47 4.45 -4.44
N LYS A 610 51.01 5.56 -4.96
CA LYS A 610 50.37 6.40 -5.98
C LYS A 610 50.93 6.05 -7.35
N ILE A 611 50.05 5.87 -8.33
CA ILE A 611 50.38 5.47 -9.70
C ILE A 611 49.71 6.47 -10.64
N ASP A 612 50.48 7.14 -11.51
CA ASP A 612 49.89 7.92 -12.61
C ASP A 612 49.39 6.94 -13.68
N VAL A 613 48.17 7.12 -14.16
CA VAL A 613 47.53 6.18 -15.10
C VAL A 613 48.26 6.11 -16.44
N SER A 614 49.04 7.14 -16.79
CA SER A 614 49.95 7.09 -17.94
C SER A 614 51.08 6.06 -17.81
N GLU A 615 51.36 5.56 -16.60
CA GLU A 615 52.33 4.50 -16.33
C GLU A 615 51.73 3.08 -16.47
N LEU A 616 50.40 2.98 -16.61
CA LEU A 616 49.70 1.70 -16.71
C LEU A 616 49.45 1.32 -18.18
N GLU A 617 49.82 0.08 -18.54
CA GLU A 617 49.48 -0.50 -19.84
C GLU A 617 48.10 -1.15 -19.81
N LYS A 618 47.42 -1.16 -20.97
CA LYS A 618 46.16 -1.90 -21.15
C LYS A 618 46.44 -3.34 -21.54
N ASN A 619 45.71 -4.28 -20.93
CA ASN A 619 45.73 -5.69 -21.34
C ASN A 619 45.01 -5.91 -22.68
N ALA A 620 44.98 -7.17 -23.15
CA ALA A 620 44.35 -7.54 -24.43
C ALA A 620 42.84 -7.23 -24.49
N ASP A 621 42.18 -7.15 -23.33
CA ASP A 621 40.76 -6.82 -23.19
C ASP A 621 40.53 -5.30 -23.01
N GLY A 622 41.59 -4.48 -23.13
CA GLY A 622 41.51 -3.02 -23.02
C GLY A 622 41.46 -2.47 -21.59
N GLN A 623 41.73 -3.30 -20.58
CA GLN A 623 41.64 -2.98 -19.16
C GLN A 623 43.00 -2.52 -18.63
N TYR A 624 43.02 -1.52 -17.76
CA TYR A 624 44.19 -1.18 -16.96
C TYR A 624 44.35 -2.19 -15.82
N THR A 625 45.59 -2.45 -15.39
CA THR A 625 45.85 -3.32 -14.24
C THR A 625 46.74 -2.60 -13.23
N ALA A 626 46.28 -2.51 -11.98
CA ALA A 626 47.08 -1.99 -10.87
C ALA A 626 47.41 -3.11 -9.88
N GLU A 627 48.69 -3.22 -9.52
CA GLU A 627 49.21 -4.31 -8.70
C GLU A 627 49.80 -3.78 -7.38
N TYR A 628 49.49 -4.48 -6.29
CA TYR A 628 49.99 -4.17 -4.96
C TYR A 628 50.44 -5.43 -4.23
N TYR A 629 51.71 -5.47 -3.83
CA TYR A 629 52.35 -6.62 -3.22
C TYR A 629 52.53 -6.42 -1.71
N ILE A 630 52.22 -7.45 -0.94
CA ILE A 630 52.31 -7.49 0.53
C ILE A 630 53.03 -8.76 0.98
N ASN A 631 53.49 -8.77 2.23
CA ASN A 631 53.97 -9.99 2.87
C ASN A 631 52.78 -10.92 3.17
N ALA A 632 53.01 -12.24 3.14
CA ALA A 632 52.03 -13.24 3.53
C ALA A 632 51.44 -13.01 4.94
N THR A 633 52.23 -12.46 5.87
CA THR A 633 51.80 -12.15 7.25
C THR A 633 50.82 -10.96 7.31
N GLN A 634 50.77 -10.16 6.24
CA GLN A 634 49.86 -9.02 6.11
C GLN A 634 48.57 -9.38 5.35
N SER A 635 48.34 -10.67 5.06
CA SER A 635 47.24 -11.13 4.19
C SER A 635 45.82 -10.85 4.69
N HIS A 636 45.65 -10.61 5.99
CA HIS A 636 44.39 -10.17 6.60
C HIS A 636 44.22 -8.64 6.64
N GLU A 637 45.29 -7.89 6.37
CA GLU A 637 45.22 -6.44 6.32
C GLU A 637 44.56 -6.00 5.01
N PRO A 638 43.65 -5.01 5.05
CA PRO A 638 42.94 -4.59 3.87
C PRO A 638 43.84 -3.78 2.93
N ILE A 639 43.69 -4.02 1.63
CA ILE A 639 44.24 -3.20 0.56
C ILE A 639 43.10 -2.42 -0.08
N ALA A 640 43.18 -1.10 -0.06
CA ALA A 640 42.16 -0.18 -0.57
C ALA A 640 42.64 0.53 -1.84
N TYR A 641 41.88 0.41 -2.93
CA TYR A 641 42.13 1.10 -4.19
C TYR A 641 41.22 2.31 -4.32
N SER A 642 41.81 3.48 -4.51
CA SER A 642 41.13 4.76 -4.73
C SER A 642 41.56 5.33 -6.08
N PHE A 643 40.63 5.93 -6.81
CA PHE A 643 40.87 6.42 -8.18
C PHE A 643 40.57 7.91 -8.21
N TYR A 644 41.41 8.71 -8.89
CA TYR A 644 41.30 10.17 -8.91
C TYR A 644 41.43 10.72 -10.32
N ASN A 645 40.61 11.73 -10.64
CA ASN A 645 40.65 12.43 -11.92
C ASN A 645 41.76 13.50 -11.97
N GLY A 646 41.89 14.20 -13.10
CA GLY A 646 42.86 15.28 -13.29
C GLY A 646 42.72 16.48 -12.34
N SER A 647 41.55 16.68 -11.71
CA SER A 647 41.32 17.72 -10.70
C SER A 647 41.61 17.27 -9.26
N GLY A 648 42.06 16.02 -9.06
CA GLY A 648 42.31 15.45 -7.73
C GLY A 648 41.04 15.03 -6.99
N ARG A 649 39.89 14.95 -7.67
CA ARG A 649 38.63 14.44 -7.10
C ARG A 649 38.59 12.93 -7.21
N GLN A 650 38.11 12.25 -6.17
CA GLN A 650 37.97 10.80 -6.16
C GLN A 650 36.81 10.36 -7.08
N ILE A 651 37.00 9.25 -7.77
CA ILE A 651 36.12 8.69 -8.80
C ILE A 651 35.26 7.55 -8.23
N ASN A 652 33.99 7.46 -8.67
CA ASN A 652 33.08 6.36 -8.33
C ASN A 652 33.46 5.04 -8.99
N LEU A 653 33.29 3.94 -8.24
CA LEU A 653 33.62 2.57 -8.62
C LEU A 653 32.36 1.69 -8.71
N ILE A 654 32.24 0.90 -9.78
CA ILE A 654 31.21 -0.15 -9.95
C ILE A 654 31.86 -1.51 -10.26
N ASP A 655 31.23 -2.63 -9.90
CA ASP A 655 31.70 -3.95 -10.39
C ASP A 655 31.29 -4.21 -11.85
N SER A 656 31.76 -5.35 -12.36
CA SER A 656 31.38 -5.91 -13.65
C SER A 656 29.90 -6.30 -13.78
N LYS A 657 29.14 -6.36 -12.67
CA LYS A 657 27.67 -6.53 -12.65
C LYS A 657 26.93 -5.18 -12.56
N ARG A 658 27.66 -4.06 -12.50
CA ARG A 658 27.18 -2.69 -12.27
C ARG A 658 26.61 -2.42 -10.87
N GLU A 659 26.87 -3.30 -9.91
CA GLU A 659 26.59 -3.07 -8.51
C GLU A 659 27.70 -2.17 -7.91
N ILE A 660 27.32 -1.25 -7.02
CA ILE A 660 28.31 -0.39 -6.35
C ILE A 660 29.00 -1.22 -5.26
N ILE A 661 30.22 -1.69 -5.56
CA ILE A 661 31.04 -2.47 -4.62
C ILE A 661 31.43 -1.61 -3.40
N SER A 662 31.64 -0.32 -3.63
CA SER A 662 32.07 0.64 -2.61
C SER A 662 31.99 2.07 -3.14
N TYR A 663 31.43 2.98 -2.35
CA TYR A 663 31.66 4.40 -2.56
C TYR A 663 33.12 4.69 -2.20
N SER A 664 33.89 5.19 -3.16
CA SER A 664 35.27 5.70 -3.02
C SER A 664 36.41 4.67 -2.99
N THR A 665 36.30 3.51 -2.32
CA THR A 665 37.47 2.60 -2.18
C THR A 665 37.16 1.11 -2.34
N TYR A 666 37.73 0.44 -3.34
CA TYR A 666 37.67 -1.03 -3.43
C TYR A 666 38.60 -1.63 -2.37
N LYS A 667 38.05 -2.21 -1.29
CA LYS A 667 38.80 -2.67 -0.11
C LYS A 667 38.66 -4.17 0.06
N HIS A 668 39.74 -4.91 -0.16
CA HIS A 668 39.81 -6.35 0.05
C HIS A 668 41.11 -6.72 0.74
N SER A 669 41.09 -7.69 1.65
CA SER A 669 42.29 -8.41 2.04
C SER A 669 42.54 -9.58 1.09
N VAL A 670 43.78 -10.09 1.08
CA VAL A 670 44.10 -11.33 0.34
C VAL A 670 43.26 -12.49 0.86
N SER A 671 43.02 -12.54 2.17
CA SER A 671 42.20 -13.58 2.80
C SER A 671 40.73 -13.53 2.36
N ASP A 672 40.14 -12.32 2.28
CA ASP A 672 38.75 -12.14 1.82
C ASP A 672 38.56 -12.67 0.40
N LEU A 673 39.51 -12.34 -0.49
CA LEU A 673 39.46 -12.75 -1.89
C LEU A 673 39.58 -14.29 -2.04
N VAL A 674 40.44 -14.93 -1.25
CA VAL A 674 40.51 -16.41 -1.18
C VAL A 674 39.18 -16.98 -0.70
N GLY A 675 38.57 -16.39 0.32
CA GLY A 675 37.25 -16.77 0.83
C GLY A 675 36.15 -16.66 -0.23
N ASP A 676 36.09 -15.56 -0.98
CA ASP A 676 35.09 -15.33 -2.03
C ASP A 676 35.26 -16.29 -3.21
N TYR A 677 36.49 -16.59 -3.63
CA TYR A 677 36.76 -17.65 -4.62
C TYR A 677 36.23 -19.02 -4.18
N LEU A 678 36.31 -19.34 -2.89
CA LEU A 678 35.77 -20.58 -2.32
C LEU A 678 34.23 -20.57 -2.24
N ARG A 679 33.59 -19.41 -2.03
CA ARG A 679 32.12 -19.25 -1.97
C ARG A 679 31.45 -19.46 -3.33
N LEU A 680 32.04 -18.93 -4.41
CA LEU A 680 31.46 -18.99 -5.76
C LEU A 680 31.33 -20.43 -6.31
N TYR A 681 31.96 -21.42 -5.68
CA TYR A 681 32.10 -22.76 -6.23
C TYR A 681 31.43 -23.90 -5.42
N ASN A 682 30.75 -23.64 -4.29
CA ASN A 682 30.19 -24.74 -3.49
C ASN A 682 28.86 -24.39 -2.76
N ASN A 683 27.77 -25.10 -3.12
CA ASN A 683 26.48 -25.06 -2.42
C ASN A 683 26.43 -25.91 -1.13
N ASP A 684 27.55 -26.54 -0.73
CA ASP A 684 27.65 -27.38 0.48
C ASP A 684 28.42 -26.62 1.57
N SER A 685 27.68 -26.09 2.54
CA SER A 685 28.17 -25.26 3.65
C SER A 685 29.18 -25.98 4.56
N THR A 686 29.20 -27.31 4.55
CA THR A 686 29.98 -28.14 5.47
C THR A 686 31.45 -28.26 5.06
N THR A 687 31.73 -28.38 3.75
CA THR A 687 33.09 -28.43 3.20
C THR A 687 33.72 -27.03 3.18
N TYR A 688 32.91 -26.00 2.92
CA TYR A 688 33.30 -24.59 3.00
C TYR A 688 33.80 -24.21 4.40
N ALA A 689 33.04 -24.54 5.46
CA ALA A 689 33.44 -24.27 6.84
C ALA A 689 34.79 -24.92 7.21
N LYS A 690 35.01 -26.17 6.78
CA LYS A 690 36.24 -26.92 7.06
C LYS A 690 37.48 -26.39 6.32
N LEU A 691 37.30 -25.83 5.12
CA LEU A 691 38.40 -25.23 4.35
C LEU A 691 38.81 -23.87 4.90
N ILE A 692 37.85 -23.02 5.28
CA ILE A 692 38.13 -21.75 5.98
C ILE A 692 38.81 -22.04 7.33
N GLU A 693 38.30 -23.00 8.09
CA GLU A 693 38.90 -23.43 9.36
C GLU A 693 40.35 -23.92 9.19
N LEU A 694 40.66 -24.63 8.11
CA LEU A 694 42.03 -25.05 7.79
C LEU A 694 42.94 -23.86 7.43
N LEU A 695 42.43 -22.89 6.66
CA LEU A 695 43.15 -21.66 6.30
C LEU A 695 43.43 -20.78 7.53
N ASP A 696 42.45 -20.59 8.41
CA ASP A 696 42.60 -19.85 9.66
C ASP A 696 43.61 -20.53 10.59
N LYS A 697 43.55 -21.86 10.70
CA LYS A 697 44.52 -22.64 11.49
C LYS A 697 45.93 -22.51 10.93
N LEU A 698 46.13 -22.64 9.61
CA LEU A 698 47.43 -22.48 8.97
C LEU A 698 48.00 -21.06 9.17
N THR A 699 47.15 -20.04 9.12
CA THR A 699 47.54 -18.65 9.37
C THR A 699 47.96 -18.43 10.82
N ASN A 700 47.19 -18.96 11.78
CA ASN A 700 47.55 -18.92 13.21
C ASN A 700 48.88 -19.63 13.50
N TYR A 701 49.17 -20.73 12.82
CA TYR A 701 50.46 -21.42 12.92
C TYR A 701 51.62 -20.57 12.38
N CYS A 702 51.42 -19.87 11.26
CA CYS A 702 52.43 -18.96 10.69
C CYS A 702 52.70 -17.75 11.60
N ASN A 703 51.66 -17.12 12.13
CA ASN A 703 51.77 -16.00 13.07
C ASN A 703 52.47 -16.42 14.38
N SER A 704 52.21 -17.65 14.84
CA SER A 704 52.87 -18.22 16.02
C SER A 704 54.36 -18.49 15.77
N ALA A 705 54.71 -18.93 14.56
CA ALA A 705 56.10 -19.14 14.16
C ALA A 705 56.87 -17.81 14.07
N GLU A 706 56.29 -16.77 13.48
CA GLU A 706 56.90 -15.43 13.40
C GLU A 706 57.19 -14.85 14.79
N ASN A 707 56.21 -14.91 15.71
CA ASN A 707 56.36 -14.43 17.08
C ASN A 707 57.42 -15.20 17.90
N TYR A 708 57.57 -16.50 17.66
CA TYR A 708 58.62 -17.30 18.27
C TYR A 708 60.03 -16.83 17.87
N PHE A 709 60.21 -16.42 16.62
CA PHE A 709 61.51 -15.97 16.11
C PHE A 709 61.80 -14.48 16.38
N SER A 710 60.77 -13.64 16.59
CA SER A 710 60.92 -12.24 17.03
C SER A 710 61.10 -12.07 18.54
N GLY A 711 61.07 -13.16 19.32
CA GLY A 711 61.34 -13.15 20.76
C GLY A 711 60.17 -12.67 21.63
N THR A 712 58.95 -12.62 21.09
CA THR A 712 57.71 -12.36 21.83
C THR A 712 57.06 -13.68 22.28
N SER A 713 56.44 -13.72 23.46
CA SER A 713 55.78 -14.94 23.97
C SER A 713 54.62 -15.36 23.07
N TYR A 714 54.53 -16.66 22.73
CA TYR A 714 53.50 -17.19 21.85
C TYR A 714 52.79 -18.42 22.44
N THR A 715 51.47 -18.48 22.26
CA THR A 715 50.62 -19.66 22.47
C THR A 715 49.67 -19.77 21.29
N VAL A 716 49.56 -20.96 20.69
CA VAL A 716 48.49 -21.26 19.72
C VAL A 716 47.19 -21.38 20.52
N THR A 717 46.39 -20.32 20.56
CA THR A 717 45.08 -20.33 21.24
C THR A 717 43.99 -20.86 20.31
N ASP A 718 42.95 -21.45 20.91
CA ASP A 718 41.70 -21.90 20.27
C ASP A 718 41.76 -23.14 19.34
N MET A 719 42.52 -24.17 19.71
CA MET A 719 42.32 -25.52 19.17
C MET A 719 41.91 -26.50 20.27
N SER A 720 40.68 -27.02 20.18
CA SER A 720 40.20 -28.07 21.09
C SER A 720 40.99 -29.37 20.89
N ASP A 721 41.11 -30.18 21.93
CA ASP A 721 41.75 -31.51 21.83
C ASP A 721 40.94 -32.49 20.96
N GLU A 722 39.66 -32.19 20.73
CA GLU A 722 38.76 -32.96 19.86
C GLU A 722 39.06 -32.66 18.38
N ASP A 723 39.27 -31.40 18.02
CA ASP A 723 39.69 -30.98 16.67
C ASP A 723 41.09 -31.48 16.31
N LYS A 724 41.98 -31.63 17.31
CA LYS A 724 43.28 -32.29 17.14
C LYS A 724 43.15 -33.77 16.79
N ASN A 725 42.05 -34.43 17.14
CA ASN A 725 41.81 -35.86 16.92
C ASN A 725 41.04 -36.16 15.63
N VAL A 726 40.19 -35.26 15.13
CA VAL A 726 39.43 -35.45 13.87
C VAL A 726 40.35 -35.47 12.63
N MET A 727 41.37 -34.60 12.59
CA MET A 727 42.40 -34.59 11.52
C MET A 727 43.26 -35.87 11.48
N ILE A 728 43.25 -36.66 12.55
CA ILE A 728 44.00 -37.92 12.65
C ILE A 728 43.19 -39.09 12.05
N ALA A 729 41.87 -38.97 11.92
CA ALA A 729 40.99 -40.13 11.79
C ALA A 729 40.80 -40.66 10.36
N GLU A 730 40.81 -39.85 9.30
CA GLU A 730 40.61 -40.35 7.93
C GLU A 730 41.42 -39.55 6.91
N HIS A 731 41.69 -40.15 5.74
CA HIS A 731 42.57 -39.74 4.62
C HIS A 731 43.88 -40.55 4.48
N SER A 732 43.83 -41.88 4.36
CA SER A 732 45.03 -42.67 4.00
C SER A 732 45.30 -42.62 2.48
N THR A 733 46.48 -42.16 2.06
CA THR A 733 46.96 -42.34 0.67
C THR A 733 47.94 -43.52 0.59
N THR A 734 47.70 -44.49 -0.28
CA THR A 734 48.51 -45.72 -0.42
C THR A 734 49.76 -45.51 -1.30
N LEU A 735 50.82 -46.28 -1.02
CA LEU A 735 52.08 -46.33 -1.77
C LEU A 735 52.30 -47.70 -2.45
N GLY A 736 51.21 -48.43 -2.70
CA GLY A 736 51.17 -49.87 -2.99
C GLY A 736 50.23 -50.55 -2.00
N ASP A 737 49.86 -51.82 -2.24
CA ASP A 737 48.77 -52.50 -1.51
C ASP A 737 49.02 -52.61 0.01
N ASP A 738 50.29 -52.55 0.45
CA ASP A 738 50.69 -52.83 1.85
C ASP A 738 51.29 -51.64 2.62
N VAL A 739 51.27 -50.41 2.07
CA VAL A 739 51.87 -49.21 2.72
C VAL A 739 50.95 -47.98 2.64
N LYS A 740 50.70 -47.34 3.79
CA LYS A 740 49.89 -46.10 3.90
C LYS A 740 50.69 -44.98 4.57
N ILE A 741 50.42 -43.73 4.23
CA ILE A 741 51.03 -42.56 4.88
C ILE A 741 49.99 -41.57 5.41
N SER A 742 50.35 -40.84 6.47
CA SER A 742 49.59 -39.68 6.95
C SER A 742 50.50 -38.58 7.47
N LEU A 743 50.03 -37.34 7.40
CA LEU A 743 50.70 -36.17 7.96
C LEU A 743 49.99 -35.74 9.24
N VAL A 744 50.74 -35.51 10.31
CA VAL A 744 50.23 -35.06 11.61
C VAL A 744 50.74 -33.65 11.85
N LEU A 745 49.83 -32.69 11.94
CA LEU A 745 50.13 -31.28 12.18
C LEU A 745 49.71 -30.93 13.61
N ASN A 746 50.65 -31.01 14.56
CA ASN A 746 50.46 -30.59 15.94
C ASN A 746 51.76 -29.98 16.49
N SER A 747 51.91 -29.83 17.82
CA SER A 747 53.12 -29.28 18.46
C SER A 747 54.43 -29.98 18.08
N ALA A 748 54.36 -31.16 17.45
CA ALA A 748 55.47 -31.88 16.84
C ALA A 748 55.05 -32.43 15.47
N THR A 749 55.07 -31.60 14.43
CA THR A 749 54.71 -32.03 13.06
C THR A 749 55.45 -33.30 12.65
N ALA A 750 54.71 -34.30 12.14
CA ALA A 750 55.26 -35.61 11.84
C ALA A 750 54.67 -36.26 10.59
N LEU A 751 55.50 -36.96 9.82
CA LEU A 751 55.08 -37.86 8.74
C LEU A 751 55.05 -39.30 9.27
N ARG A 752 53.88 -39.94 9.21
CA ARG A 752 53.68 -41.33 9.63
C ARG A 752 53.58 -42.26 8.44
N ILE A 753 54.27 -43.39 8.50
CA ILE A 753 54.28 -44.47 7.51
C ILE A 753 53.76 -45.74 8.17
N TYR A 754 52.58 -46.19 7.77
CA TYR A 754 51.91 -47.39 8.29
C TYR A 754 52.26 -48.58 7.41
N THR A 755 52.80 -49.62 8.02
CA THR A 755 53.13 -50.90 7.38
C THR A 755 53.31 -51.99 8.44
N GLU A 756 52.96 -53.23 8.10
CA GLU A 756 53.17 -54.40 8.96
C GLU A 756 54.64 -54.87 8.97
N SER A 757 55.45 -54.44 8.00
CA SER A 757 56.87 -54.78 7.92
C SER A 757 57.63 -54.27 9.14
N LYS A 758 58.53 -55.11 9.67
CA LYS A 758 59.40 -54.76 10.81
C LYS A 758 60.75 -54.16 10.38
N ASN A 759 61.02 -54.11 9.08
CA ASN A 759 62.31 -53.70 8.53
C ASN A 759 62.17 -52.40 7.74
N VAL A 760 62.03 -51.29 8.47
CA VAL A 760 61.86 -49.95 7.91
C VAL A 760 63.05 -49.05 8.25
N LEU A 761 63.59 -48.40 7.23
CA LEU A 761 64.64 -47.38 7.33
C LEU A 761 64.04 -46.03 6.90
N ILE A 762 64.29 -44.97 7.68
CA ILE A 762 63.97 -43.59 7.33
C ILE A 762 65.29 -42.82 7.26
N ASP A 763 65.56 -42.21 6.11
CA ASP A 763 66.82 -41.53 5.77
C ASP A 763 68.06 -42.39 6.08
N GLY A 764 67.97 -43.67 5.71
CA GLY A 764 69.05 -44.66 5.90
C GLY A 764 69.23 -45.17 7.33
N LYS A 765 68.41 -44.73 8.30
CA LYS A 765 68.47 -45.16 9.71
C LYS A 765 67.30 -46.07 10.05
N LYS A 766 67.56 -47.13 10.82
CA LYS A 766 66.51 -48.08 11.22
C LYS A 766 65.51 -47.40 12.13
N ALA A 767 64.25 -47.35 11.71
CA ALA A 767 63.18 -46.70 12.45
C ALA A 767 62.56 -47.68 13.46
N ALA A 768 62.15 -47.17 14.62
CA ALA A 768 61.45 -47.96 15.63
C ALA A 768 59.94 -47.96 15.36
N PRO A 769 59.25 -49.12 15.38
CA PRO A 769 57.82 -49.17 15.18
C PRO A 769 57.07 -48.57 16.39
N LYS A 770 56.00 -47.85 16.09
CA LYS A 770 55.02 -47.31 17.04
C LYS A 770 53.65 -47.93 16.75
N MET A 771 52.78 -47.95 17.75
CA MET A 771 51.42 -48.50 17.63
C MET A 771 50.38 -47.41 17.86
N LYS A 772 49.34 -47.36 17.02
CA LYS A 772 48.17 -46.49 17.24
C LYS A 772 46.92 -47.19 16.69
N ASN A 773 45.89 -47.33 17.53
CA ASN A 773 44.62 -47.99 17.21
C ASN A 773 44.79 -49.38 16.54
N GLY A 774 45.71 -50.19 17.06
CA GLY A 774 45.99 -51.54 16.53
C GLY A 774 46.90 -51.59 15.30
N ASN A 775 47.18 -50.46 14.64
CA ASN A 775 48.04 -50.40 13.45
C ASN A 775 49.49 -50.03 13.82
N GLN A 776 50.44 -50.74 13.21
CA GLN A 776 51.87 -50.44 13.30
C GLN A 776 52.25 -49.30 12.34
N TYR A 777 53.03 -48.34 12.82
CA TYR A 777 53.55 -47.23 12.01
C TYR A 777 54.96 -46.81 12.42
N TYR A 778 55.62 -46.12 11.51
CA TYR A 778 56.92 -45.49 11.69
C TYR A 778 56.75 -43.99 11.53
N GLU A 779 57.52 -43.19 12.27
CA GLU A 779 57.28 -41.76 12.36
C GLU A 779 58.57 -40.97 12.19
N LEU A 780 58.52 -39.99 11.29
CA LEU A 780 59.46 -38.88 11.20
C LEU A 780 58.83 -37.69 11.93
N SER A 781 59.27 -37.40 13.15
CA SER A 781 58.67 -36.36 14.01
C SER A 781 59.49 -35.06 14.04
N ASN A 782 58.91 -33.99 14.59
CA ASN A 782 59.54 -32.67 14.78
C ASN A 782 60.02 -32.02 13.47
N ILE A 783 59.24 -32.17 12.41
CA ILE A 783 59.52 -31.54 11.12
C ILE A 783 59.16 -30.06 11.25
N ALA A 784 60.16 -29.19 11.28
CA ALA A 784 59.93 -27.75 11.30
C ALA A 784 59.16 -27.31 10.05
N ALA A 785 58.26 -26.32 10.17
CA ALA A 785 57.34 -25.91 9.11
C ALA A 785 58.06 -25.55 7.80
N GLN A 786 59.24 -24.91 7.90
CA GLN A 786 60.10 -24.55 6.77
C GLN A 786 60.76 -25.73 6.06
N ARG A 787 60.65 -26.96 6.61
CA ARG A 787 61.24 -28.20 6.08
C ARG A 787 60.20 -29.17 5.52
N LEU A 788 58.93 -28.75 5.41
CA LEU A 788 57.83 -29.58 4.91
C LEU A 788 57.95 -29.97 3.43
N LEU A 789 58.88 -29.34 2.70
CA LEU A 789 59.22 -29.65 1.30
C LEU A 789 60.51 -30.48 1.17
N ASP A 790 61.22 -30.75 2.27
CA ASP A 790 62.42 -31.57 2.26
C ASP A 790 62.06 -33.01 1.85
N ARG A 791 62.91 -33.62 1.01
CA ARG A 791 62.78 -35.01 0.60
C ARG A 791 63.37 -35.93 1.66
N HIS A 792 62.61 -36.95 2.02
CA HIS A 792 62.99 -38.05 2.88
C HIS A 792 62.93 -39.37 2.11
N THR A 793 63.90 -40.25 2.38
CA THR A 793 63.98 -41.57 1.77
C THR A 793 63.52 -42.62 2.77
N VAL A 794 62.51 -43.40 2.41
CA VAL A 794 61.95 -44.48 3.24
C VAL A 794 62.20 -45.80 2.55
N SER A 795 62.90 -46.75 3.18
CA SER A 795 63.10 -48.10 2.67
C SER A 795 62.32 -49.11 3.52
N ILE A 796 61.52 -49.95 2.88
CA ILE A 796 60.70 -51.00 3.52
C ILE A 796 61.06 -52.32 2.85
N ASP A 797 61.60 -53.27 3.62
CA ASP A 797 62.08 -54.58 3.12
C ASP A 797 63.01 -54.48 1.89
N GLY A 798 63.84 -53.43 1.83
CA GLY A 798 64.79 -53.18 0.76
C GLY A 798 64.24 -52.43 -0.46
N ARG A 799 62.96 -52.04 -0.46
CA ARG A 799 62.34 -51.21 -1.51
C ARG A 799 62.31 -49.74 -1.08
N GLU A 800 62.84 -48.83 -1.89
CA GLU A 800 62.94 -47.40 -1.55
C GLU A 800 61.78 -46.55 -2.09
N TYR A 801 61.34 -45.60 -1.27
CA TYR A 801 60.33 -44.58 -1.55
C TYR A 801 60.92 -43.20 -1.24
N SER A 802 60.71 -42.22 -2.11
CA SER A 802 61.06 -40.82 -1.86
C SER A 802 59.79 -40.01 -1.60
N LEU A 803 59.72 -39.36 -0.44
CA LEU A 803 58.52 -38.66 0.05
C LEU A 803 58.91 -37.28 0.59
N THR A 804 58.04 -36.29 0.40
CA THR A 804 58.06 -35.04 1.16
C THR A 804 56.86 -35.00 2.12
N PRO A 805 56.91 -34.30 3.26
CA PRO A 805 55.75 -34.10 4.12
C PRO A 805 54.53 -33.54 3.35
N MET A 806 54.75 -32.66 2.37
CA MET A 806 53.70 -32.15 1.47
C MET A 806 53.23 -33.12 0.37
N SER A 807 53.89 -34.27 0.18
CA SER A 807 53.49 -35.27 -0.81
C SER A 807 52.12 -35.90 -0.51
N TYR A 808 51.71 -35.86 0.75
CA TYR A 808 50.38 -36.28 1.21
C TYR A 808 49.27 -35.36 0.66
N VAL A 809 49.45 -34.04 0.81
CA VAL A 809 48.52 -33.01 0.29
C VAL A 809 48.40 -33.12 -1.23
N TYR A 810 49.53 -33.26 -1.92
CA TYR A 810 49.58 -33.39 -3.38
C TYR A 810 48.90 -34.67 -3.92
N ARG A 811 48.89 -35.77 -3.16
CA ARG A 811 48.28 -37.05 -3.58
C ARG A 811 46.78 -37.12 -3.32
N ILE A 812 46.27 -36.45 -2.28
CA ILE A 812 44.84 -36.28 -2.06
C ILE A 812 44.20 -35.54 -3.25
N ILE A 813 44.92 -34.56 -3.81
CA ILE A 813 44.48 -33.75 -4.96
C ILE A 813 44.48 -34.53 -6.28
N LYS A 814 45.43 -35.46 -6.48
CA LYS A 814 45.60 -36.19 -7.75
C LYS A 814 44.52 -37.26 -8.02
N ASN A 815 43.77 -37.68 -7.02
CA ASN A 815 42.81 -38.79 -7.11
C ASN A 815 41.33 -38.36 -7.30
N ASP A 816 41.02 -37.07 -7.50
CA ASP A 816 39.67 -36.59 -7.82
C ASP A 816 39.61 -35.93 -9.21
N PRO A 817 39.21 -36.65 -10.27
CA PRO A 817 39.24 -36.16 -11.65
C PRO A 817 38.23 -35.05 -11.96
N ALA A 818 37.25 -34.79 -11.10
CA ALA A 818 36.11 -33.91 -11.42
C ALA A 818 36.35 -32.41 -11.12
N ARG A 819 37.43 -32.05 -10.41
CA ARG A 819 37.58 -30.69 -9.83
C ARG A 819 39.01 -30.14 -9.88
N LYS A 820 39.76 -30.55 -10.89
CA LYS A 820 41.22 -30.36 -10.98
C LYS A 820 41.67 -28.90 -10.91
N ASP A 821 41.06 -27.97 -11.66
CA ASP A 821 41.61 -26.61 -11.80
C ASP A 821 41.42 -25.73 -10.55
N ALA A 822 40.28 -25.83 -9.85
CA ALA A 822 39.99 -25.03 -8.65
C ALA A 822 40.68 -25.59 -7.39
N LEU A 823 40.80 -26.92 -7.26
CA LEU A 823 41.59 -27.56 -6.21
C LEU A 823 43.10 -27.38 -6.46
N GLU A 824 43.55 -27.40 -7.72
CA GLU A 824 44.92 -27.00 -8.05
C GLU A 824 45.18 -25.55 -7.68
N GLN A 825 44.24 -24.62 -7.89
CA GLN A 825 44.44 -23.21 -7.49
C GLN A 825 44.39 -22.98 -5.98
N ALA A 826 43.47 -23.62 -5.25
CA ALA A 826 43.40 -23.52 -3.79
C ALA A 826 44.61 -24.19 -3.11
N ALA A 827 45.04 -25.35 -3.62
CA ALA A 827 46.23 -26.05 -3.12
C ALA A 827 47.53 -25.40 -3.58
N ALA A 828 47.58 -24.84 -4.79
CA ALA A 828 48.66 -23.98 -5.22
C ALA A 828 48.73 -22.77 -4.31
N SER A 829 47.61 -22.13 -3.95
CA SER A 829 47.58 -21.00 -3.01
C SER A 829 48.09 -21.38 -1.61
N ALA A 830 47.68 -22.53 -1.06
CA ALA A 830 48.21 -23.03 0.23
C ALA A 830 49.70 -23.44 0.15
N TYR A 831 50.13 -24.02 -0.96
CA TYR A 831 51.54 -24.34 -1.25
C TYR A 831 52.38 -23.06 -1.44
N LEU A 832 51.83 -22.06 -2.11
CA LEU A 832 52.46 -20.77 -2.40
C LEU A 832 52.60 -19.95 -1.12
N TYR A 833 51.61 -20.02 -0.24
CA TYR A 833 51.67 -19.48 1.12
C TYR A 833 52.78 -20.13 1.95
N ALA A 834 52.83 -21.48 1.97
CA ALA A 834 53.85 -22.23 2.69
C ALA A 834 55.27 -22.03 2.12
N LYS A 835 55.40 -21.85 0.80
CA LYS A 835 56.68 -21.60 0.13
C LYS A 835 57.17 -20.17 0.33
N ALA A 836 56.30 -19.17 0.24
CA ALA A 836 56.64 -17.77 0.52
C ALA A 836 57.10 -17.60 1.98
N ALA A 837 56.43 -18.25 2.94
CA ALA A 837 56.87 -18.29 4.33
C ALA A 837 58.24 -18.97 4.52
N ALA A 838 58.55 -20.01 3.72
CA ALA A 838 59.83 -20.71 3.79
C ALA A 838 60.99 -19.93 3.15
N ASP A 839 60.74 -19.18 2.08
CA ASP A 839 61.75 -18.37 1.39
C ASP A 839 62.04 -17.04 2.13
N TYR A 840 61.08 -16.46 2.86
CA TYR A 840 61.29 -15.27 3.72
C TYR A 840 62.21 -15.55 4.94
N VAL A 841 62.30 -16.81 5.38
CA VAL A 841 63.11 -17.24 6.53
C VAL A 841 64.56 -17.54 6.14
N LYS A 842 64.88 -17.67 4.84
CA LYS A 842 66.25 -17.82 4.34
C LYS A 842 66.89 -16.46 4.07
#